data_AF-A0A2V8DJI6-F1
#
_entry.id   AF-A0A2V8DJI6-F1
#
_cell.length_a   1.000
_cell.length_b   1.000
_cell.length_c   1.000
_cell.angle_alpha   90.00
_cell.angle_beta   90.00
_cell.angle_gamma   90.00
#
_symmetry.space_group_name_H-M   'P 1'
#
loop_
_entity.id
_entity.type
_entity.pdbx_description
1 polymer ?
#
loop_
_entity_poly.entity_id
_entity_poly.type
_entity_poly.pdbx_seq_one_letter_code
_entity_poly.pdbx_strand_id
1 'polypeptide(L)'
;TPPGCDRPIAILVAGVSTRLPLNDTYRAFYDLITAAVTSAVANARAYEEERKRAEALAEIDRAKTAFFSNVSHEFRTPLTLMLGPLEDELAERVGPLPPARRARLETAHRNTLRLLKLVNTLLDFSRIEAGRVQASYEAINLDHYTVDLVSGFRSAIEKANLTLTVDCPPLPERVYVDKDMWEKVVLNLLSNAFKHTFDGGIHTTLTWCGDCVEFAVADSGVGIPEAELPRLFERFHRVKGAKSRTHEGTGIGLALVQELIRAHGGKMRVESREGRGSTFTVSLKTGRAHLPAERTEAPRSRPSTATGATAYVEEALHWVTDMPAQFASLSPHVGASVNVCDATDLPPGSRPRILWADDNADMRDYVRRLLAEHYDVTAFSDGATAVAAALAHPPDLVLTDIMMPGVDGFGVLRQLRADERTQTIPVILLSARAGEESSVEGLEAGADDYLVKPFSARELLARVRTHLELGKLRREWAAKLELEVQARTSELRQTTRNLEIQIDERKRAEEALRENEERTNFALSAGRMGVWEVDFAANQLTWSDTMAPVFGVTPDKAPKTTKEFFQLVHPNDRRRMEVSIERVFAGERNFAVEFRAIWPDGSTHWLYGSAQASYDGDGKPIRLIGIGVDISERKSLEEQLRQAQKLEAIGQLAGGVAHDFNNLLTAILGFSELLIAGLAPNAPERADLLEIKKAGERATGLTRQLLAFSRRQILQPAVLDINALIGGMEPMLKRLIIENVDFMVSLAPHVGRIKMDPTQLEQILVNLAVNAADAMARGGKLTIETANVTLDEHYQQRRLPVTPGEYVMLAVSDTGVGMDEATSGRIFEPFFTTKDVGKGTGLGLATVYGIVKQSGGDIHVYSEVGRGTTFKIYLPRVTAAASGASHQPRVPDEIARGSETILLVEDDDSVRRLVRLMLERTGYRVVEAGNPKEALRLANEFGRPIDLLLSDVIMPESEGPPLFNRLVREHPAVRVLYMSGYADEAIVRHGVLVEGTPFLQKPFTPRALTQKVRDVLDAPVPTTVSSQ
;
A
#
# COMPACT_ATOMS: atom_id res chain seq x y z
N THR A 1 -14.76 -14.37 34.50
CA THR A 1 -13.60 -14.06 33.64
C THR A 1 -13.58 -15.03 32.48
N PRO A 2 -13.31 -14.60 31.24
CA PRO A 2 -13.17 -15.53 30.11
C PRO A 2 -11.98 -16.48 30.29
N PRO A 3 -11.99 -17.66 29.66
CA PRO A 3 -10.79 -18.49 29.53
C PRO A 3 -9.63 -17.70 28.89
N GLY A 4 -8.42 -17.85 29.41
CA GLY A 4 -7.22 -17.18 28.87
C GLY A 4 -7.05 -15.70 29.23
N CYS A 5 -7.78 -15.17 30.22
CA CYS A 5 -7.61 -13.79 30.72
C CYS A 5 -7.27 -13.76 32.22
N ASP A 6 -6.10 -13.24 32.58
CA ASP A 6 -5.66 -13.12 34.00
C ASP A 6 -6.39 -12.04 34.80
N ARG A 7 -7.23 -11.21 34.16
CA ARG A 7 -7.98 -10.12 34.78
C ARG A 7 -9.44 -10.08 34.29
N PRO A 8 -10.41 -9.67 35.14
CA PRO A 8 -11.80 -9.52 34.72
C PRO A 8 -11.94 -8.41 33.69
N ILE A 9 -12.46 -8.73 32.50
CA ILE A 9 -12.66 -7.77 31.40
C ILE A 9 -13.93 -6.92 31.52
N ALA A 10 -14.84 -7.31 32.41
CA ALA A 10 -16.12 -6.65 32.71
C ALA A 10 -16.64 -7.15 34.07
N ILE A 11 -17.55 -6.39 34.68
CA ILE A 11 -18.26 -6.76 35.92
C ILE A 11 -19.75 -6.75 35.61
N LEU A 12 -20.45 -7.87 35.85
CA LEU A 12 -21.90 -7.92 35.77
C LEU A 12 -22.51 -7.43 37.09
N VAL A 13 -23.30 -6.36 37.03
CA VAL A 13 -24.10 -5.88 38.16
C VAL A 13 -25.57 -6.17 37.85
N ALA A 14 -26.26 -6.85 38.76
CA ALA A 14 -27.66 -7.23 38.58
C ALA A 14 -28.48 -6.92 39.84
N GLY A 15 -29.62 -6.25 39.66
CA GLY A 15 -30.57 -5.96 40.74
C GLY A 15 -31.36 -7.20 41.15
N VAL A 16 -31.51 -7.42 42.45
CA VAL A 16 -32.33 -8.49 43.04
C VAL A 16 -33.77 -7.99 43.24
N SER A 17 -34.76 -8.78 42.83
CA SER A 17 -36.18 -8.43 42.98
C SER A 17 -36.60 -8.40 44.45
N THR A 18 -37.19 -7.29 44.89
CA THR A 18 -37.77 -7.14 46.25
C THR A 18 -38.96 -8.07 46.51
N ARG A 19 -39.46 -8.79 45.49
CA ARG A 19 -40.56 -9.75 45.58
C ARG A 19 -40.11 -11.22 45.57
N LEU A 20 -38.80 -11.50 45.47
CA LEU A 20 -38.26 -12.87 45.38
C LEU A 20 -37.03 -13.05 46.30
N PRO A 21 -36.97 -14.10 47.13
CA PRO A 21 -35.78 -14.38 47.94
C PRO A 21 -34.62 -14.86 47.06
N LEU A 22 -33.40 -14.41 47.36
CA LEU A 22 -32.16 -14.77 46.65
C LEU A 22 -31.69 -16.19 47.02
N ASN A 23 -32.46 -17.19 46.58
CA ASN A 23 -32.18 -18.61 46.72
C ASN A 23 -31.18 -19.11 45.65
N ASP A 24 -30.76 -20.36 45.78
CA ASP A 24 -29.73 -20.95 44.92
C ASP A 24 -30.17 -21.08 43.45
N THR A 25 -31.47 -21.26 43.19
CA THR A 25 -32.02 -21.23 41.82
C THR A 25 -31.89 -19.84 41.18
N TYR A 26 -32.13 -18.77 41.96
CA TYR A 26 -31.98 -17.39 41.50
C TYR A 26 -30.49 -17.02 41.31
N ARG A 27 -29.59 -17.56 42.14
CA ARG A 27 -28.13 -17.47 41.94
C ARG A 27 -27.69 -18.16 40.66
N ALA A 28 -28.08 -19.41 40.46
CA ALA A 28 -27.77 -20.18 39.25
C ALA A 28 -28.28 -19.52 37.96
N PHE A 29 -29.41 -18.79 38.02
CA PHE A 29 -29.88 -17.97 36.90
C PHE A 29 -28.93 -16.80 36.58
N TYR A 30 -28.40 -16.09 37.59
CA TYR A 30 -27.36 -15.08 37.37
C TYR A 30 -26.03 -15.69 36.91
N ASP A 31 -25.67 -16.89 37.36
CA ASP A 31 -24.47 -17.60 36.89
C ASP A 31 -24.60 -17.99 35.41
N LEU A 32 -25.79 -18.45 34.97
CA LEU A 32 -26.10 -18.72 33.57
C LEU A 32 -26.04 -17.45 32.69
N ILE A 33 -26.58 -16.32 33.18
CA ILE A 33 -26.43 -15.03 32.49
C ILE A 33 -24.94 -14.64 32.41
N THR A 34 -24.19 -14.79 33.50
CA THR A 34 -22.75 -14.47 33.54
C THR A 34 -21.95 -15.31 32.54
N ALA A 35 -22.26 -16.61 32.42
CA ALA A 35 -21.65 -17.50 31.44
C ALA A 35 -22.01 -17.11 29.99
N ALA A 36 -23.29 -16.84 29.71
CA ALA A 36 -23.77 -16.44 28.38
C ALA A 36 -23.16 -15.11 27.93
N VAL A 37 -23.13 -14.10 28.80
CA VAL A 37 -22.49 -12.79 28.52
C VAL A 37 -20.98 -12.94 28.35
N THR A 38 -20.31 -13.75 29.18
CA THR A 38 -18.86 -14.02 29.04
C THR A 38 -18.53 -14.65 27.69
N SER A 39 -19.36 -15.62 27.24
CA SER A 39 -19.21 -16.27 25.93
C SER A 39 -19.45 -15.31 24.77
N ALA A 40 -20.53 -14.52 24.83
CA ALA A 40 -20.85 -13.53 23.79
C ALA A 40 -19.75 -12.47 23.63
N VAL A 41 -19.20 -11.94 24.74
CA VAL A 41 -18.12 -10.95 24.71
C VAL A 41 -16.80 -11.56 24.21
N ALA A 42 -16.49 -12.81 24.58
CA ALA A 42 -15.31 -13.51 24.06
C ALA A 42 -15.40 -13.72 22.53
N ASN A 43 -16.55 -14.19 22.03
CA ASN A 43 -16.76 -14.41 20.60
C ASN A 43 -16.74 -13.10 19.80
N ALA A 44 -17.35 -12.04 20.32
CA ALA A 44 -17.32 -10.72 19.67
C ALA A 44 -15.89 -10.17 19.55
N ARG A 45 -15.07 -10.28 20.61
CA ARG A 45 -13.65 -9.88 20.56
C ARG A 45 -12.83 -10.75 19.60
N ALA A 46 -13.02 -12.07 19.62
CA ALA A 46 -12.32 -12.98 18.71
C ALA A 46 -12.59 -12.61 17.23
N TYR A 47 -13.86 -12.38 16.89
CA TYR A 47 -14.27 -11.95 15.54
C TYR A 47 -13.73 -10.55 15.18
N GLU A 48 -13.71 -9.60 16.11
CA GLU A 48 -13.18 -8.25 15.85
C GLU A 48 -11.65 -8.26 15.67
N GLU A 49 -10.92 -9.06 16.46
CA GLU A 49 -9.48 -9.28 16.28
C GLU A 49 -9.18 -9.99 14.96
N GLU A 50 -9.94 -11.03 14.60
CA GLU A 50 -9.79 -11.74 13.33
C GLU A 50 -10.03 -10.81 12.14
N ARG A 51 -11.05 -9.95 12.20
CA ARG A 51 -11.32 -8.94 11.16
C ARG A 51 -10.18 -7.92 11.06
N LYS A 52 -9.66 -7.41 12.19
CA LYS A 52 -8.52 -6.45 12.22
C LYS A 52 -7.23 -7.09 11.69
N ARG A 53 -6.96 -8.35 12.02
CA ARG A 53 -5.84 -9.12 11.46
C ARG A 53 -5.98 -9.29 9.94
N ALA A 54 -7.18 -9.63 9.45
CA ALA A 54 -7.46 -9.77 8.01
C ALA A 54 -7.32 -8.44 7.25
N GLU A 55 -7.84 -7.34 7.79
CA GLU A 55 -7.67 -5.99 7.23
C GLU A 55 -6.19 -5.58 7.16
N ALA A 56 -5.42 -5.81 8.23
CA ALA A 56 -3.99 -5.53 8.28
C ALA A 56 -3.18 -6.37 7.27
N LEU A 57 -3.46 -7.68 7.18
CA LEU A 57 -2.85 -8.59 6.21
C LEU A 57 -3.12 -8.15 4.76
N ALA A 58 -4.37 -7.80 4.43
CA ALA A 58 -4.76 -7.38 3.09
C ALA A 58 -4.09 -6.07 2.64
N GLU A 59 -3.83 -5.14 3.56
CA GLU A 59 -3.14 -3.89 3.21
C GLU A 59 -1.61 -4.05 3.14
N ILE A 60 -1.02 -4.92 3.97
CA ILE A 60 0.39 -5.34 3.84
C ILE A 60 0.62 -5.94 2.45
N ASP A 61 -0.25 -6.85 2.00
CA ASP A 61 -0.14 -7.49 0.69
C ASP A 61 -0.31 -6.49 -0.48
N ARG A 62 -1.32 -5.59 -0.42
CA ARG A 62 -1.49 -4.52 -1.42
C ARG A 62 -0.23 -3.67 -1.58
N ALA A 63 0.37 -3.25 -0.46
CA ALA A 63 1.55 -2.39 -0.46
C ALA A 63 2.81 -3.13 -0.93
N LYS A 64 3.01 -4.37 -0.48
CA LYS A 64 4.06 -5.29 -0.98
C LYS A 64 3.97 -5.47 -2.50
N THR A 65 2.76 -5.64 -3.03
CA THR A 65 2.54 -5.76 -4.48
C THR A 65 2.85 -4.47 -5.23
N ALA A 66 2.48 -3.31 -4.68
CA ALA A 66 2.80 -2.01 -5.27
C ALA A 66 4.33 -1.77 -5.30
N PHE A 67 5.02 -2.09 -4.21
CA PHE A 67 6.48 -2.04 -4.09
C PHE A 67 7.17 -2.86 -5.19
N PHE A 68 6.90 -4.16 -5.29
CA PHE A 68 7.53 -4.99 -6.32
C PHE A 68 7.17 -4.56 -7.76
N SER A 69 5.95 -4.05 -7.98
CA SER A 69 5.54 -3.51 -9.28
C SER A 69 6.31 -2.24 -9.67
N ASN A 70 6.55 -1.33 -8.73
CA ASN A 70 7.28 -0.08 -8.99
C ASN A 70 8.79 -0.34 -9.12
N VAL A 71 9.38 -1.06 -8.17
CA VAL A 71 10.81 -1.44 -8.17
C VAL A 71 11.19 -2.12 -9.48
N SER A 72 10.38 -3.07 -9.94
CA SER A 72 10.67 -3.80 -11.18
C SER A 72 10.43 -2.98 -12.46
N HIS A 73 9.63 -1.91 -12.42
CA HIS A 73 9.57 -0.95 -13.51
C HIS A 73 10.87 -0.14 -13.59
N GLU A 74 11.33 0.38 -12.45
CA GLU A 74 12.56 1.18 -12.37
C GLU A 74 13.82 0.36 -12.69
N PHE A 75 13.88 -0.94 -12.34
CA PHE A 75 14.96 -1.83 -12.78
C PHE A 75 14.91 -2.19 -14.29
N ARG A 76 13.73 -2.26 -14.91
CA ARG A 76 13.62 -2.55 -16.36
C ARG A 76 14.23 -1.44 -17.23
N THR A 77 14.04 -0.18 -16.87
CA THR A 77 14.53 0.96 -17.67
C THR A 77 16.06 0.94 -17.92
N PRO A 78 16.95 0.85 -16.91
CA PRO A 78 18.39 0.73 -17.14
C PRO A 78 18.77 -0.60 -17.80
N LEU A 79 18.02 -1.69 -17.60
CA LEU A 79 18.27 -2.96 -18.28
C LEU A 79 18.04 -2.88 -19.79
N THR A 80 16.94 -2.29 -20.25
CA THR A 80 16.70 -2.05 -21.68
C THR A 80 17.78 -1.14 -22.29
N LEU A 81 18.25 -0.14 -21.54
CA LEU A 81 19.36 0.74 -21.95
C LEU A 81 20.76 0.09 -21.87
N MET A 82 20.89 -1.11 -21.28
CA MET A 82 22.09 -1.94 -21.39
C MET A 82 21.98 -2.97 -22.51
N LEU A 83 20.79 -3.55 -22.73
CA LEU A 83 20.60 -4.61 -23.73
C LEU A 83 20.81 -4.11 -25.15
N GLY A 84 20.14 -3.03 -25.58
CA GLY A 84 20.26 -2.53 -26.96
C GLY A 84 21.70 -2.33 -27.42
N PRO A 85 22.52 -1.51 -26.74
CA PRO A 85 23.92 -1.30 -27.12
C PRO A 85 24.81 -2.55 -26.98
N LEU A 86 24.45 -3.53 -26.14
CA LEU A 86 25.16 -4.82 -26.06
C LEU A 86 24.78 -5.76 -27.22
N GLU A 87 23.51 -5.76 -27.64
CA GLU A 87 23.01 -6.51 -28.79
C GLU A 87 23.59 -5.94 -30.09
N ASP A 88 23.62 -4.60 -30.25
CA ASP A 88 24.21 -3.90 -31.40
C ASP A 88 25.72 -4.17 -31.51
N GLU A 89 26.52 -3.99 -30.44
CA GLU A 89 27.95 -4.33 -30.41
C GLU A 89 28.23 -5.81 -30.74
N LEU A 90 27.31 -6.73 -30.40
CA LEU A 90 27.43 -8.16 -30.73
C LEU A 90 27.00 -8.50 -32.17
N ALA A 91 26.32 -7.57 -32.86
CA ALA A 91 25.71 -7.74 -34.18
C ALA A 91 26.36 -6.91 -35.31
N GLU A 92 27.21 -5.92 -35.01
CA GLU A 92 27.99 -5.15 -36.00
C GLU A 92 28.76 -6.09 -36.97
N ARG A 93 28.66 -6.02 -38.30
CA ARG A 93 28.63 -4.94 -39.32
C ARG A 93 29.98 -4.39 -39.77
N VAL A 94 31.02 -4.33 -38.92
CA VAL A 94 32.36 -3.83 -39.32
C VAL A 94 33.47 -4.87 -39.04
N GLY A 95 33.21 -6.11 -39.43
CA GLY A 95 34.18 -7.22 -39.38
C GLY A 95 34.20 -7.99 -38.05
N PRO A 96 34.96 -9.10 -37.97
CA PRO A 96 34.93 -9.99 -36.81
C PRO A 96 35.64 -9.37 -35.60
N LEU A 97 34.90 -9.20 -34.50
CA LEU A 97 35.44 -8.79 -33.20
C LEU A 97 36.58 -9.71 -32.73
N PRO A 98 37.65 -9.17 -32.12
CA PRO A 98 38.67 -9.98 -31.46
C PRO A 98 38.04 -10.91 -30.40
N PRO A 99 38.42 -12.20 -30.31
CA PRO A 99 37.77 -13.16 -29.40
C PRO A 99 37.73 -12.70 -27.93
N ALA A 100 38.80 -12.06 -27.45
CA ALA A 100 38.89 -11.52 -26.10
C ALA A 100 38.03 -10.25 -25.84
N ARG A 101 37.55 -9.57 -26.89
CA ARG A 101 36.53 -8.50 -26.80
C ARG A 101 35.14 -9.11 -26.82
N ARG A 102 34.88 -10.00 -27.79
CA ARG A 102 33.59 -10.68 -27.96
C ARG A 102 33.16 -11.43 -26.69
N ALA A 103 34.04 -12.24 -26.10
CA ALA A 103 33.75 -12.98 -24.86
C ALA A 103 33.42 -12.08 -23.63
N ARG A 104 33.85 -10.81 -23.62
CA ARG A 104 33.49 -9.84 -22.56
C ARG A 104 32.11 -9.25 -22.80
N LEU A 105 31.80 -8.88 -24.04
CA LEU A 105 30.46 -8.42 -24.45
C LEU A 105 29.42 -9.51 -24.21
N GLU A 106 29.70 -10.76 -24.63
CA GLU A 106 28.86 -11.94 -24.35
C GLU A 106 28.67 -12.16 -22.84
N THR A 107 29.68 -11.89 -22.01
CA THR A 107 29.56 -12.02 -20.54
C THR A 107 28.81 -10.87 -19.90
N ALA A 108 28.91 -9.64 -20.41
CA ALA A 108 28.07 -8.52 -19.98
C ALA A 108 26.59 -8.77 -20.38
N HIS A 109 26.33 -9.09 -21.64
CA HIS A 109 25.01 -9.36 -22.20
C HIS A 109 24.25 -10.45 -21.42
N ARG A 110 24.91 -11.59 -21.15
CA ARG A 110 24.34 -12.67 -20.34
C ARG A 110 23.95 -12.22 -18.94
N ASN A 111 24.78 -11.42 -18.27
CA ASN A 111 24.47 -10.93 -16.93
C ASN A 111 23.34 -9.88 -16.93
N THR A 112 23.22 -9.06 -17.98
CA THR A 112 22.07 -8.16 -18.18
C THR A 112 20.76 -8.94 -18.41
N LEU A 113 20.77 -9.99 -19.26
CA LEU A 113 19.61 -10.86 -19.47
C LEU A 113 19.18 -11.61 -18.21
N ARG A 114 20.15 -12.11 -17.42
CA ARG A 114 19.89 -12.75 -16.11
C ARG A 114 19.22 -11.79 -15.14
N LEU A 115 19.70 -10.55 -15.06
CA LEU A 115 19.14 -9.52 -14.20
C LEU A 115 17.70 -9.17 -14.60
N LEU A 116 17.41 -9.09 -15.92
CA LEU A 116 16.06 -8.94 -16.44
C LEU A 116 15.15 -10.14 -16.14
N LYS A 117 15.64 -11.38 -16.26
CA LYS A 117 14.89 -12.58 -15.89
C LYS A 117 14.54 -12.59 -14.40
N LEU A 118 15.47 -12.19 -13.52
CA LEU A 118 15.27 -12.13 -12.08
C LEU A 118 14.15 -11.12 -11.73
N VAL A 119 14.23 -9.90 -12.28
CA VAL A 119 13.22 -8.84 -12.15
C VAL A 119 11.84 -9.29 -12.66
N ASN A 120 11.78 -9.98 -13.80
CA ASN A 120 10.52 -10.51 -14.33
C ASN A 120 9.94 -11.68 -13.50
N THR A 121 10.80 -12.55 -12.95
CA THR A 121 10.36 -13.65 -12.06
C THR A 121 9.75 -13.11 -10.77
N LEU A 122 10.34 -12.07 -10.19
CA LEU A 122 9.81 -11.37 -9.01
C LEU A 122 8.46 -10.71 -9.30
N LEU A 123 8.28 -10.11 -10.48
CA LEU A 123 7.00 -9.54 -10.91
C LEU A 123 5.89 -10.58 -11.05
N ASP A 124 6.16 -11.68 -11.77
CA ASP A 124 5.15 -12.74 -11.96
C ASP A 124 4.74 -13.34 -10.62
N PHE A 125 5.71 -13.63 -9.75
CA PHE A 125 5.43 -14.09 -8.39
C PHE A 125 4.56 -13.09 -7.59
N SER A 126 4.95 -11.81 -7.55
CA SER A 126 4.20 -10.78 -6.82
C SER A 126 2.79 -10.54 -7.38
N ARG A 127 2.55 -10.79 -8.66
CA ARG A 127 1.21 -10.68 -9.27
C ARG A 127 0.32 -11.87 -8.92
N ILE A 128 0.89 -13.06 -8.80
CA ILE A 128 0.17 -14.29 -8.44
C ILE A 128 -0.20 -14.27 -6.96
N GLU A 129 0.75 -13.96 -6.08
CA GLU A 129 0.51 -13.89 -4.63
C GLU A 129 -0.61 -12.90 -4.27
N ALA A 130 -0.64 -11.76 -4.95
CA ALA A 130 -1.66 -10.72 -4.79
C ALA A 130 -3.05 -11.06 -5.36
N GLY A 131 -3.25 -12.28 -5.87
CA GLY A 131 -4.48 -12.71 -6.56
C GLY A 131 -4.79 -11.95 -7.87
N ARG A 132 -3.84 -11.17 -8.41
CA ARG A 132 -4.05 -10.28 -9.55
C ARG A 132 -3.88 -10.99 -10.90
N VAL A 133 -3.19 -12.13 -10.96
CA VAL A 133 -3.22 -12.99 -12.14
C VAL A 133 -4.53 -13.79 -12.14
N GLN A 134 -5.53 -13.24 -12.84
CA GLN A 134 -6.77 -13.94 -13.13
C GLN A 134 -6.50 -15.00 -14.21
N ALA A 135 -6.33 -16.25 -13.78
CA ALA A 135 -6.22 -17.40 -14.68
C ALA A 135 -7.45 -17.48 -15.62
N SER A 136 -7.18 -17.75 -16.90
CA SER A 136 -8.16 -17.84 -17.98
C SER A 136 -8.21 -19.27 -18.50
N TYR A 137 -9.21 -20.04 -18.05
CA TYR A 137 -9.25 -21.49 -18.26
C TYR A 137 -9.92 -21.86 -19.59
N GLU A 138 -9.15 -22.45 -20.50
CA GLU A 138 -9.64 -22.97 -21.78
C GLU A 138 -9.43 -24.50 -21.90
N ALA A 139 -10.36 -25.17 -22.59
CA ALA A 139 -10.32 -26.61 -22.77
C ALA A 139 -9.40 -27.00 -23.94
N ILE A 140 -8.23 -27.55 -23.64
CA ILE A 140 -7.18 -27.89 -24.63
C ILE A 140 -6.85 -29.38 -24.66
N ASN A 141 -6.22 -29.82 -25.76
CA ASN A 141 -5.51 -31.10 -25.85
C ASN A 141 -4.19 -30.95 -25.07
N LEU A 142 -4.21 -31.25 -23.77
CA LEU A 142 -3.08 -31.01 -22.86
C LEU A 142 -1.88 -31.90 -23.21
N ASP A 143 -2.13 -33.10 -23.72
CA ASP A 143 -1.19 -34.04 -24.32
C ASP A 143 -0.38 -33.40 -25.45
N HIS A 144 -1.02 -32.99 -26.54
CA HIS A 144 -0.34 -32.38 -27.68
C HIS A 144 0.46 -31.14 -27.26
N TYR A 145 -0.14 -30.22 -26.50
CA TYR A 145 0.54 -28.99 -26.07
C TYR A 145 1.74 -29.25 -25.14
N THR A 146 1.66 -30.27 -24.28
CA THR A 146 2.79 -30.68 -23.44
C THR A 146 3.90 -31.34 -24.27
N VAL A 147 3.55 -32.16 -25.26
CA VAL A 147 4.53 -32.75 -26.21
C VAL A 147 5.25 -31.66 -27.02
N ASP A 148 4.54 -30.63 -27.48
CA ASP A 148 5.12 -29.50 -28.21
C ASP A 148 6.13 -28.74 -27.33
N LEU A 149 5.73 -28.39 -26.09
CA LEU A 149 6.58 -27.70 -25.11
C LEU A 149 7.84 -28.51 -24.74
N VAL A 150 7.68 -29.81 -24.46
CA VAL A 150 8.80 -30.71 -24.15
C VAL A 150 9.73 -30.89 -25.36
N SER A 151 9.19 -30.93 -26.58
CA SER A 151 9.97 -31.08 -27.81
C SER A 151 10.89 -29.88 -28.07
N GLY A 152 10.53 -28.68 -27.61
CA GLY A 152 11.41 -27.51 -27.65
C GLY A 152 12.74 -27.71 -26.91
N PHE A 153 12.75 -28.51 -25.84
CA PHE A 153 13.96 -28.83 -25.08
C PHE A 153 14.83 -29.92 -25.72
N ARG A 154 14.30 -30.72 -26.67
CA ARG A 154 14.99 -31.89 -27.23
C ARG A 154 16.39 -31.58 -27.74
N SER A 155 16.52 -30.51 -28.54
CA SER A 155 17.79 -30.07 -29.12
C SER A 155 18.85 -29.66 -28.08
N ALA A 156 18.42 -29.07 -26.95
CA ALA A 156 19.34 -28.74 -25.85
C ALA A 156 19.77 -29.98 -25.06
N ILE A 157 18.83 -30.89 -24.77
CA ILE A 157 19.05 -32.10 -23.97
C ILE A 157 19.96 -33.08 -24.72
N GLU A 158 19.70 -33.34 -26.00
CA GLU A 158 20.48 -34.28 -26.82
C GLU A 158 21.89 -33.75 -27.12
N LYS A 159 22.05 -32.44 -27.39
CA LYS A 159 23.39 -31.81 -27.52
C LYS A 159 24.22 -31.88 -26.23
N ALA A 160 23.59 -32.03 -25.07
CA ALA A 160 24.25 -32.17 -23.77
C ALA A 160 24.58 -33.64 -23.42
N ASN A 161 24.45 -34.56 -24.38
CA ASN A 161 24.60 -36.02 -24.24
C ASN A 161 23.62 -36.66 -23.24
N LEU A 162 22.43 -36.08 -23.07
CA LEU A 162 21.34 -36.65 -22.26
C LEU A 162 20.24 -37.24 -23.14
N THR A 163 19.59 -38.29 -22.65
CA THR A 163 18.40 -38.88 -23.32
C THR A 163 17.12 -38.15 -22.90
N LEU A 164 16.26 -37.76 -23.85
CA LEU A 164 14.90 -37.25 -23.58
C LEU A 164 13.82 -38.25 -24.02
N THR A 165 13.18 -38.89 -23.03
CA THR A 165 12.08 -39.85 -23.24
C THR A 165 10.74 -39.23 -22.89
N VAL A 166 9.83 -39.13 -23.87
CA VAL A 166 8.51 -38.50 -23.72
C VAL A 166 7.43 -39.56 -23.87
N ASP A 167 6.63 -39.78 -22.83
CA ASP A 167 5.50 -40.72 -22.81
C ASP A 167 4.22 -39.98 -22.40
N CYS A 168 3.63 -39.28 -23.38
CA CYS A 168 2.40 -38.52 -23.24
C CYS A 168 1.32 -39.12 -24.16
N PRO A 169 0.70 -40.25 -23.79
CA PRO A 169 -0.40 -40.83 -24.56
C PRO A 169 -1.57 -39.84 -24.71
N PRO A 170 -2.36 -39.92 -25.80
CA PRO A 170 -3.52 -39.06 -25.99
C PRO A 170 -4.53 -39.19 -24.85
N LEU A 171 -4.97 -38.05 -24.31
CA LEU A 171 -5.94 -38.02 -23.21
C LEU A 171 -7.37 -38.26 -23.74
N PRO A 172 -8.25 -38.94 -22.97
CA PRO A 172 -9.62 -39.23 -23.40
C PRO A 172 -10.51 -37.98 -23.51
N GLU A 173 -10.20 -36.91 -22.76
CA GLU A 173 -10.94 -35.64 -22.80
C GLU A 173 -9.99 -34.44 -22.73
N ARG A 174 -10.48 -33.25 -23.11
CA ARG A 174 -9.74 -31.99 -22.97
C ARG A 174 -9.73 -31.50 -21.53
N VAL A 175 -8.58 -30.99 -21.09
CA VAL A 175 -8.39 -30.42 -19.76
C VAL A 175 -8.55 -28.91 -19.82
N TYR A 176 -9.23 -28.33 -18.82
CA TYR A 176 -9.35 -26.88 -18.68
C TYR A 176 -8.10 -26.32 -17.97
N VAL A 177 -7.25 -25.58 -18.69
CA VAL A 177 -6.06 -24.93 -18.12
C VAL A 177 -5.88 -23.52 -18.68
N ASP A 178 -5.10 -22.71 -17.98
CA ASP A 178 -4.51 -21.48 -18.52
C ASP A 178 -3.19 -21.84 -19.22
N LYS A 179 -3.08 -21.56 -20.53
CA LYS A 179 -1.90 -21.92 -21.34
C LYS A 179 -0.62 -21.27 -20.82
N ASP A 180 -0.63 -19.97 -20.56
CA ASP A 180 0.55 -19.21 -20.12
C ASP A 180 1.07 -19.73 -18.77
N MET A 181 0.16 -20.23 -17.92
CA MET A 181 0.52 -20.89 -16.67
C MET A 181 1.07 -22.31 -16.89
N TRP A 182 0.43 -23.13 -17.73
CA TRP A 182 0.88 -24.50 -17.99
C TRP A 182 2.26 -24.53 -18.68
N GLU A 183 2.49 -23.61 -19.61
CA GLU A 183 3.81 -23.38 -20.22
C GLU A 183 4.87 -23.13 -19.15
N LYS A 184 4.62 -22.19 -18.22
CA LYS A 184 5.55 -21.90 -17.12
C LYS A 184 5.77 -23.10 -16.20
N VAL A 185 4.77 -23.96 -15.99
CA VAL A 185 4.92 -25.21 -15.23
C VAL A 185 5.87 -26.18 -15.93
N VAL A 186 5.58 -26.54 -17.19
CA VAL A 186 6.36 -27.51 -17.96
C VAL A 186 7.81 -27.05 -18.13
N LEU A 187 8.01 -25.77 -18.50
CA LEU A 187 9.34 -25.19 -18.74
C LEU A 187 10.19 -25.15 -17.46
N ASN A 188 9.62 -24.81 -16.29
CA ASN A 188 10.40 -24.76 -15.04
C ASN A 188 10.81 -26.17 -14.56
N LEU A 189 9.95 -27.18 -14.73
CA LEU A 189 10.30 -28.56 -14.34
C LEU A 189 11.36 -29.16 -15.26
N LEU A 190 11.24 -28.99 -16.59
CA LEU A 190 12.27 -29.39 -17.56
C LEU A 190 13.61 -28.67 -17.32
N SER A 191 13.56 -27.35 -17.11
CA SER A 191 14.74 -26.52 -16.84
C SER A 191 15.50 -27.01 -15.60
N ASN A 192 14.79 -27.32 -14.50
CA ASN A 192 15.40 -27.87 -13.30
C ASN A 192 15.96 -29.29 -13.51
N ALA A 193 15.20 -30.19 -14.15
CA ALA A 193 15.66 -31.54 -14.47
C ALA A 193 16.97 -31.52 -15.28
N PHE A 194 17.08 -30.61 -16.26
CA PHE A 194 18.30 -30.42 -17.04
C PHE A 194 19.46 -29.81 -16.24
N LYS A 195 19.21 -28.81 -15.39
CA LYS A 195 20.25 -28.22 -14.50
C LYS A 195 20.91 -29.24 -13.59
N HIS A 196 20.16 -30.24 -13.14
CA HIS A 196 20.62 -31.21 -12.13
C HIS A 196 21.02 -32.58 -12.70
N THR A 197 20.74 -32.86 -13.99
CA THR A 197 21.16 -34.07 -14.68
C THR A 197 22.45 -33.84 -15.47
N PHE A 198 23.51 -34.57 -15.15
CA PHE A 198 24.81 -34.50 -15.83
C PHE A 198 25.04 -35.63 -16.83
N ASP A 199 24.50 -36.82 -16.52
CA ASP A 199 24.62 -38.06 -17.28
C ASP A 199 23.25 -38.80 -17.19
N GLY A 200 23.00 -39.76 -18.08
CA GLY A 200 21.72 -40.47 -18.19
C GLY A 200 20.67 -39.72 -19.00
N GLY A 201 19.57 -39.31 -18.38
CA GLY A 201 18.44 -38.73 -19.11
C GLY A 201 17.32 -38.13 -18.25
N ILE A 202 16.35 -37.58 -18.95
CA ILE A 202 15.14 -36.94 -18.42
C ILE A 202 13.94 -37.64 -19.07
N HIS A 203 12.98 -38.02 -18.25
CA HIS A 203 11.76 -38.69 -18.68
C HIS A 203 10.54 -37.87 -18.28
N THR A 204 9.70 -37.52 -19.25
CA THR A 204 8.43 -36.84 -19.02
C THR A 204 7.27 -37.77 -19.32
N THR A 205 6.32 -37.86 -18.40
CA THR A 205 5.09 -38.66 -18.56
C THR A 205 3.84 -37.78 -18.38
N LEU A 206 2.78 -38.03 -19.14
CA LEU A 206 1.47 -37.42 -18.92
C LEU A 206 0.39 -38.52 -18.90
N THR A 207 -0.22 -38.77 -17.75
CA THR A 207 -1.15 -39.89 -17.54
C THR A 207 -2.54 -39.43 -17.10
N TRP A 208 -3.58 -40.11 -17.60
CA TRP A 208 -4.95 -39.89 -17.15
C TRP A 208 -5.28 -40.81 -15.96
N CYS A 209 -5.61 -40.23 -14.82
CA CYS A 209 -5.84 -40.91 -13.54
C CYS A 209 -7.31 -40.89 -13.10
N GLY A 210 -8.24 -40.55 -14.00
CA GLY A 210 -9.68 -40.57 -13.75
C GLY A 210 -10.25 -39.18 -13.46
N ASP A 211 -10.28 -38.78 -12.19
CA ASP A 211 -10.70 -37.44 -11.76
C ASP A 211 -9.57 -36.39 -11.88
N CYS A 212 -8.38 -36.83 -12.31
CA CYS A 212 -7.20 -36.02 -12.50
C CYS A 212 -6.32 -36.50 -13.67
N VAL A 213 -5.44 -35.60 -14.13
CA VAL A 213 -4.33 -35.87 -15.05
C VAL A 213 -3.04 -35.56 -14.31
N GLU A 214 -2.08 -36.48 -14.33
CA GLU A 214 -0.77 -36.30 -13.71
C GLU A 214 0.31 -36.10 -14.78
N PHE A 215 1.00 -34.96 -14.71
CA PHE A 215 2.24 -34.70 -15.45
C PHE A 215 3.41 -34.94 -14.51
N ALA A 216 4.38 -35.76 -14.90
CA ALA A 216 5.60 -35.96 -14.13
C ALA A 216 6.84 -35.72 -14.98
N VAL A 217 7.85 -35.10 -14.35
CA VAL A 217 9.20 -34.95 -14.88
C VAL A 217 10.16 -35.67 -13.95
N ALA A 218 10.73 -36.77 -14.43
CA ALA A 218 11.76 -37.54 -13.76
C ALA A 218 13.15 -37.21 -14.34
N ASP A 219 14.12 -36.99 -13.45
CA ASP A 219 15.52 -36.71 -13.73
C ASP A 219 16.39 -37.85 -13.18
N SER A 220 17.48 -38.22 -13.87
CA SER A 220 18.48 -39.17 -13.36
C SER A 220 19.70 -38.46 -12.75
N GLY A 221 19.48 -37.26 -12.22
CA GLY A 221 20.51 -36.35 -11.75
C GLY A 221 20.97 -36.60 -10.32
N VAL A 222 21.42 -35.52 -9.68
CA VAL A 222 22.03 -35.59 -8.34
C VAL A 222 21.07 -35.95 -7.22
N GLY A 223 19.76 -35.81 -7.44
CA GLY A 223 18.73 -35.98 -6.41
C GLY A 223 18.79 -34.92 -5.30
N ILE A 224 17.86 -35.03 -4.35
CA ILE A 224 17.64 -34.08 -3.26
C ILE A 224 17.72 -34.85 -1.93
N PRO A 225 18.48 -34.37 -0.93
CA PRO A 225 18.51 -34.98 0.40
C PRO A 225 17.16 -34.90 1.11
N GLU A 226 16.79 -35.96 1.85
CA GLU A 226 15.47 -36.07 2.51
C GLU A 226 15.17 -34.91 3.48
N ALA A 227 16.19 -34.39 4.17
CA ALA A 227 16.09 -33.23 5.06
C ALA A 227 15.74 -31.91 4.36
N GLU A 228 15.97 -31.80 3.06
CA GLU A 228 15.74 -30.58 2.26
C GLU A 228 14.37 -30.62 1.54
N LEU A 229 13.77 -31.81 1.36
CA LEU A 229 12.46 -32.00 0.71
C LEU A 229 11.32 -31.15 1.31
N PRO A 230 11.16 -31.01 2.66
CA PRO A 230 10.09 -30.17 3.23
C PRO A 230 10.23 -28.70 2.86
N ARG A 231 11.43 -28.26 2.52
CA ARG A 231 11.83 -26.86 2.32
C ARG A 231 11.99 -26.49 0.84
N LEU A 232 11.90 -27.46 -0.06
CA LEU A 232 12.10 -27.30 -1.50
C LEU A 232 11.15 -26.27 -2.17
N PHE A 233 9.99 -26.04 -1.54
CA PHE A 233 8.99 -25.06 -1.98
C PHE A 233 9.01 -23.75 -1.17
N GLU A 234 9.92 -23.61 -0.21
CA GLU A 234 10.18 -22.32 0.45
C GLU A 234 10.80 -21.34 -0.55
N ARG A 235 10.43 -20.07 -0.41
CA ARG A 235 10.84 -18.99 -1.33
C ARG A 235 12.31 -18.65 -1.09
N PHE A 236 13.08 -18.50 -2.16
CA PHE A 236 14.53 -18.28 -2.12
C PHE A 236 15.32 -19.44 -1.47
N HIS A 237 14.68 -20.59 -1.27
CA HIS A 237 15.36 -21.78 -0.75
C HIS A 237 16.19 -22.47 -1.84
N ARG A 238 17.32 -23.01 -1.44
CA ARG A 238 18.31 -23.65 -2.31
C ARG A 238 18.97 -24.80 -1.56
N VAL A 239 18.93 -25.99 -2.15
CA VAL A 239 19.57 -27.20 -1.62
C VAL A 239 21.08 -26.98 -1.51
N LYS A 240 21.62 -27.06 -0.29
CA LYS A 240 23.04 -26.78 -0.03
C LYS A 240 23.93 -27.95 -0.48
N GLY A 241 25.01 -27.65 -1.20
CA GLY A 241 26.02 -28.64 -1.63
C GLY A 241 25.62 -29.55 -2.79
N ALA A 242 24.41 -29.40 -3.35
CA ALA A 242 24.00 -30.15 -4.53
C ALA A 242 24.80 -29.72 -5.77
N LYS A 243 25.43 -30.67 -6.46
CA LYS A 243 26.07 -30.42 -7.76
C LYS A 243 25.01 -29.98 -8.78
N SER A 244 25.29 -28.94 -9.55
CA SER A 244 24.39 -28.34 -10.53
C SER A 244 25.20 -27.82 -11.71
N ARG A 245 24.65 -27.84 -12.94
CA ARG A 245 25.36 -27.36 -14.15
C ARG A 245 25.81 -25.90 -14.03
N THR A 246 25.12 -25.09 -13.21
CA THR A 246 25.66 -23.84 -12.64
C THR A 246 25.16 -23.63 -11.20
N HIS A 247 25.85 -22.79 -10.43
CA HIS A 247 25.43 -22.36 -9.08
C HIS A 247 24.28 -21.32 -9.11
N GLU A 248 23.47 -21.26 -10.17
CA GLU A 248 22.62 -20.10 -10.48
C GLU A 248 21.13 -20.48 -10.52
N GLY A 249 20.41 -20.10 -9.46
CA GLY A 249 18.96 -20.28 -9.35
C GLY A 249 18.42 -19.46 -8.18
N THR A 250 17.33 -18.74 -8.42
CA THR A 250 16.75 -17.76 -7.48
C THR A 250 16.02 -18.38 -6.28
N GLY A 251 15.80 -19.69 -6.27
CA GLY A 251 14.93 -20.36 -5.31
C GLY A 251 13.44 -19.98 -5.43
N ILE A 252 13.01 -19.36 -6.55
CA ILE A 252 11.61 -18.96 -6.78
C ILE A 252 10.87 -19.98 -7.69
N GLY A 253 11.57 -20.63 -8.62
CA GLY A 253 10.95 -21.42 -9.70
C GLY A 253 9.98 -22.51 -9.22
N LEU A 254 10.37 -23.35 -8.26
CA LEU A 254 9.48 -24.42 -7.75
C LEU A 254 8.31 -23.88 -6.90
N ALA A 255 8.52 -22.77 -6.17
CA ALA A 255 7.43 -22.09 -5.46
C ALA A 255 6.42 -21.47 -6.45
N LEU A 256 6.90 -20.88 -7.56
CA LEU A 256 6.07 -20.38 -8.64
C LEU A 256 5.22 -21.51 -9.27
N VAL A 257 5.83 -22.66 -9.60
CA VAL A 257 5.11 -23.85 -10.10
C VAL A 257 4.04 -24.30 -9.11
N GLN A 258 4.34 -24.35 -7.80
CA GLN A 258 3.37 -24.73 -6.78
C GLN A 258 2.15 -23.81 -6.74
N GLU A 259 2.33 -22.48 -6.82
CA GLU A 259 1.20 -21.53 -6.81
C GLU A 259 0.40 -21.56 -8.13
N LEU A 260 1.05 -21.72 -9.28
CA LEU A 260 0.37 -21.88 -10.58
C LEU A 260 -0.53 -23.12 -10.60
N ILE A 261 -0.07 -24.23 -10.02
CA ILE A 261 -0.84 -25.47 -9.91
C ILE A 261 -1.92 -25.39 -8.82
N ARG A 262 -1.66 -24.67 -7.71
CA ARG A 262 -2.70 -24.36 -6.71
C ARG A 262 -3.82 -23.51 -7.30
N ALA A 263 -3.52 -22.56 -8.19
CA ALA A 263 -4.53 -21.75 -8.87
C ALA A 263 -5.51 -22.61 -9.69
N HIS A 264 -5.00 -23.65 -10.37
CA HIS A 264 -5.78 -24.66 -11.09
C HIS A 264 -6.53 -25.66 -10.17
N GLY A 265 -6.49 -25.50 -8.85
CA GLY A 265 -7.05 -26.46 -7.89
C GLY A 265 -6.32 -27.82 -7.86
N GLY A 266 -5.12 -27.88 -8.45
CA GLY A 266 -4.28 -29.06 -8.52
C GLY A 266 -3.38 -29.24 -7.28
N LYS A 267 -2.47 -30.21 -7.36
CA LYS A 267 -1.44 -30.48 -6.35
C LYS A 267 -0.10 -30.78 -7.00
N MET A 268 0.97 -30.62 -6.23
CA MET A 268 2.33 -30.95 -6.64
C MET A 268 2.97 -31.85 -5.58
N ARG A 269 3.78 -32.81 -6.02
CA ARG A 269 4.58 -33.72 -5.20
C ARG A 269 6.01 -33.77 -5.74
N VAL A 270 6.94 -34.20 -4.88
CA VAL A 270 8.31 -34.52 -5.25
C VAL A 270 8.70 -35.81 -4.56
N GLU A 271 9.30 -36.73 -5.31
CA GLU A 271 9.98 -37.92 -4.81
C GLU A 271 11.43 -37.84 -5.28
N SER A 272 12.41 -37.95 -4.38
CA SER A 272 13.81 -37.83 -4.77
C SER A 272 14.70 -38.64 -3.84
N ARG A 273 15.85 -39.07 -4.34
CA ARG A 273 16.90 -39.72 -3.55
C ARG A 273 18.26 -39.23 -4.02
N GLU A 274 19.06 -38.73 -3.09
CA GLU A 274 20.43 -38.31 -3.35
C GLU A 274 21.24 -39.40 -4.07
N GLY A 275 21.92 -39.00 -5.15
CA GLY A 275 22.66 -39.90 -6.05
C GLY A 275 21.82 -40.77 -6.98
N ARG A 276 20.49 -40.55 -7.09
CA ARG A 276 19.59 -41.28 -8.00
C ARG A 276 18.63 -40.41 -8.82
N GLY A 277 18.60 -39.11 -8.59
CA GLY A 277 17.70 -38.17 -9.27
C GLY A 277 16.36 -37.95 -8.55
N SER A 278 15.45 -37.23 -9.22
CA SER A 278 14.17 -36.75 -8.68
C SER A 278 13.02 -36.91 -9.66
N THR A 279 11.82 -37.12 -9.14
CA THR A 279 10.56 -37.08 -9.88
C THR A 279 9.68 -35.98 -9.31
N PHE A 280 9.29 -35.02 -10.14
CA PHE A 280 8.34 -33.96 -9.82
C PHE A 280 7.00 -34.28 -10.48
N THR A 281 5.95 -34.51 -9.69
CA THR A 281 4.60 -34.86 -10.19
C THR A 281 3.61 -33.75 -9.89
N VAL A 282 2.83 -33.38 -10.90
CA VAL A 282 1.81 -32.33 -10.89
C VAL A 282 0.47 -32.95 -11.28
N SER A 283 -0.52 -32.91 -10.38
CA SER A 283 -1.87 -33.44 -10.62
C SER A 283 -2.87 -32.29 -10.84
N LEU A 284 -3.48 -32.22 -12.02
CA LEU A 284 -4.60 -31.34 -12.34
C LEU A 284 -5.92 -32.10 -12.27
N LYS A 285 -7.03 -31.45 -11.87
CA LYS A 285 -8.35 -32.10 -11.90
C LYS A 285 -8.97 -32.07 -13.30
N THR A 286 -9.79 -33.07 -13.61
CA THR A 286 -10.53 -33.15 -14.88
C THR A 286 -11.87 -32.41 -14.82
N GLY A 287 -12.45 -32.12 -15.99
CA GLY A 287 -13.68 -31.34 -16.13
C GLY A 287 -13.58 -29.88 -15.66
N ARG A 288 -14.72 -29.19 -15.57
CA ARG A 288 -14.82 -27.76 -15.20
C ARG A 288 -15.39 -27.46 -13.82
N ALA A 289 -15.95 -28.45 -13.11
CA ALA A 289 -16.71 -28.25 -11.87
C ALA A 289 -15.87 -27.77 -10.67
N HIS A 290 -14.54 -27.78 -10.78
CA HIS A 290 -13.62 -27.28 -9.76
C HIS A 290 -13.11 -25.85 -10.03
N LEU A 291 -13.54 -25.22 -11.13
CA LEU A 291 -13.11 -23.91 -11.59
C LEU A 291 -14.23 -22.85 -11.45
N PRO A 292 -13.92 -21.56 -11.28
CA PRO A 292 -14.95 -20.52 -11.22
C PRO A 292 -15.67 -20.37 -12.56
N ALA A 293 -17.01 -20.54 -12.58
CA ALA A 293 -17.81 -20.55 -13.81
C ALA A 293 -17.64 -19.27 -14.66
N GLU A 294 -17.49 -18.11 -14.01
CA GLU A 294 -17.22 -16.81 -14.63
C GLU A 294 -15.93 -16.78 -15.49
N ARG A 295 -15.01 -17.74 -15.30
CA ARG A 295 -13.68 -17.80 -15.93
C ARG A 295 -13.51 -18.92 -16.96
N THR A 296 -14.59 -19.65 -17.27
CA THR A 296 -14.56 -20.78 -18.21
C THR A 296 -15.28 -20.54 -19.56
N GLU A 297 -15.85 -19.34 -19.78
CA GLU A 297 -16.78 -19.10 -20.91
C GLU A 297 -16.49 -17.82 -21.74
N ALA A 298 -15.36 -17.13 -21.54
CA ALA A 298 -15.00 -15.93 -22.29
C ALA A 298 -13.78 -16.15 -23.22
N PRO A 299 -13.96 -16.25 -24.56
CA PRO A 299 -12.87 -16.48 -25.52
C PRO A 299 -12.06 -15.20 -25.81
N ARG A 300 -11.61 -14.50 -24.75
CA ARG A 300 -10.51 -13.55 -24.85
C ARG A 300 -9.21 -14.33 -25.04
N SER A 301 -8.91 -14.72 -26.28
CA SER A 301 -7.51 -14.91 -26.61
C SER A 301 -6.74 -13.62 -26.28
N ARG A 302 -5.49 -13.79 -25.86
CA ARG A 302 -4.49 -12.74 -25.85
C ARG A 302 -3.43 -13.11 -26.89
N PRO A 303 -2.62 -12.16 -27.36
CA PRO A 303 -1.42 -12.50 -28.11
C PRO A 303 -0.54 -13.41 -27.26
N SER A 304 -0.52 -14.70 -27.62
CA SER A 304 0.25 -15.73 -26.90
C SER A 304 1.71 -15.29 -26.80
N THR A 305 2.25 -15.28 -25.59
CA THR A 305 3.65 -14.89 -25.36
C THR A 305 4.58 -16.06 -25.64
N ALA A 306 4.65 -16.50 -26.91
CA ALA A 306 5.60 -17.54 -27.33
C ALA A 306 7.09 -17.12 -27.15
N THR A 307 7.33 -15.84 -26.86
CA THR A 307 8.57 -15.31 -26.26
C THR A 307 8.92 -15.91 -24.89
N GLY A 308 7.98 -16.60 -24.23
CA GLY A 308 8.16 -17.29 -22.95
C GLY A 308 8.97 -18.57 -23.13
N ALA A 309 8.41 -19.54 -23.86
CA ALA A 309 9.11 -20.77 -24.25
C ALA A 309 10.49 -20.50 -24.86
N THR A 310 10.63 -19.51 -25.76
CA THR A 310 11.95 -19.20 -26.34
C THR A 310 12.95 -18.74 -25.29
N ALA A 311 12.57 -18.01 -24.24
CA ALA A 311 13.54 -17.60 -23.21
C ALA A 311 14.06 -18.76 -22.33
N TYR A 312 13.24 -19.79 -22.06
CA TYR A 312 13.69 -20.99 -21.33
C TYR A 312 14.42 -21.98 -22.24
N VAL A 313 13.98 -22.12 -23.49
CA VAL A 313 14.64 -22.95 -24.50
C VAL A 313 15.95 -22.32 -24.96
N GLU A 314 16.04 -20.99 -25.07
CA GLU A 314 17.29 -20.26 -25.26
C GLU A 314 18.19 -20.45 -24.05
N GLU A 315 17.74 -20.22 -22.81
CA GLU A 315 18.56 -20.47 -21.61
C GLU A 315 19.12 -21.91 -21.58
N ALA A 316 18.29 -22.91 -21.91
CA ALA A 316 18.70 -24.31 -21.98
C ALA A 316 19.62 -24.62 -23.18
N LEU A 317 19.32 -24.05 -24.35
CA LEU A 317 20.20 -24.08 -25.52
C LEU A 317 21.48 -23.32 -25.25
N HIS A 318 21.54 -22.36 -24.32
CA HIS A 318 22.65 -21.43 -24.05
C HIS A 318 23.53 -21.87 -22.87
N TRP A 319 23.03 -22.79 -22.05
CA TRP A 319 23.89 -23.80 -21.40
C TRP A 319 24.60 -24.72 -22.40
N VAL A 320 24.35 -24.55 -23.71
CA VAL A 320 24.92 -25.33 -24.83
C VAL A 320 25.47 -24.46 -26.01
N THR A 321 24.94 -23.26 -26.35
CA THR A 321 25.28 -22.27 -27.43
C THR A 321 24.22 -21.13 -27.60
N ASP A 322 24.58 -19.96 -28.14
CA ASP A 322 23.78 -18.70 -28.19
C ASP A 322 22.61 -18.52 -29.22
N MET A 323 21.57 -17.72 -28.84
CA MET A 323 20.66 -16.84 -29.67
C MET A 323 19.47 -17.49 -30.50
N PRO A 324 18.48 -16.76 -31.13
CA PRO A 324 17.17 -16.42 -30.45
C PRO A 324 15.81 -16.37 -31.27
N ALA A 325 14.67 -16.35 -30.54
CA ALA A 325 13.31 -15.71 -30.69
C ALA A 325 12.45 -15.57 -32.01
N GLN A 326 11.09 -15.78 -31.93
CA GLN A 326 10.01 -14.95 -32.60
C GLN A 326 8.47 -15.33 -32.44
N PHE A 327 7.57 -14.30 -32.45
CA PHE A 327 6.11 -14.21 -32.85
C PHE A 327 4.85 -14.63 -32.00
N ALA A 328 3.63 -14.11 -32.35
CA ALA A 328 2.33 -14.17 -31.60
C ALA A 328 1.03 -13.73 -32.36
N SER A 329 -0.20 -14.14 -31.95
CA SER A 329 -1.43 -13.27 -31.69
C SER A 329 -2.62 -14.06 -31.00
N LEU A 330 -3.87 -13.64 -30.67
CA LEU A 330 -4.82 -12.50 -30.98
C LEU A 330 -5.92 -12.22 -29.86
N SER A 331 -7.23 -11.91 -30.12
CA SER A 331 -8.38 -11.57 -29.15
C SER A 331 -9.82 -11.69 -29.80
N PRO A 332 -11.05 -11.29 -29.28
CA PRO A 332 -11.56 -10.63 -28.01
C PRO A 332 -13.04 -10.94 -27.43
N HIS A 333 -13.54 -10.17 -26.41
CA HIS A 333 -14.95 -9.96 -25.85
C HIS A 333 -15.79 -11.14 -25.20
N VAL A 334 -17.06 -11.13 -24.67
CA VAL A 334 -18.36 -10.32 -24.52
C VAL A 334 -19.07 -10.73 -23.14
N GLY A 335 -20.22 -10.33 -22.49
CA GLY A 335 -21.31 -9.27 -22.45
C GLY A 335 -22.81 -9.81 -22.42
N ALA A 336 -23.92 -9.31 -21.80
CA ALA A 336 -24.29 -8.43 -20.62
C ALA A 336 -25.86 -8.28 -20.33
N SER A 337 -26.32 -7.80 -19.13
CA SER A 337 -27.62 -7.07 -18.73
C SER A 337 -28.99 -7.71 -18.30
N VAL A 338 -29.80 -7.06 -17.38
CA VAL A 338 -31.22 -7.32 -16.89
C VAL A 338 -31.95 -6.04 -16.29
N ASN A 339 -33.29 -6.00 -16.05
CA ASN A 339 -34.17 -4.84 -15.60
C ASN A 339 -35.33 -5.16 -14.57
N VAL A 340 -36.08 -4.16 -14.00
CA VAL A 340 -37.15 -4.26 -12.92
C VAL A 340 -38.35 -3.22 -13.09
N CYS A 341 -39.47 -3.26 -12.30
CA CYS A 341 -40.74 -2.46 -12.45
C CYS A 341 -41.59 -2.08 -11.15
N ASP A 342 -42.75 -1.37 -11.30
CA ASP A 342 -43.51 -0.48 -10.34
C ASP A 342 -44.89 -0.95 -9.72
N ALA A 343 -45.62 -0.08 -8.96
CA ALA A 343 -46.94 -0.30 -8.27
C ALA A 343 -47.90 0.96 -8.12
N THR A 344 -49.21 0.82 -7.76
CA THR A 344 -50.27 1.91 -7.79
C THR A 344 -51.52 1.81 -6.84
N ASP A 345 -52.30 2.93 -6.73
CA ASP A 345 -53.81 3.11 -6.58
C ASP A 345 -54.58 3.42 -5.25
N LEU A 346 -55.60 4.34 -5.31
CA LEU A 346 -56.84 4.50 -4.47
C LEU A 346 -57.79 5.70 -4.90
N PRO A 347 -59.14 5.74 -4.61
CA PRO A 347 -60.13 6.65 -5.28
C PRO A 347 -61.14 7.44 -4.32
N PRO A 348 -62.41 7.88 -4.64
CA PRO A 348 -62.88 9.28 -4.38
C PRO A 348 -64.22 9.48 -3.57
N GLY A 349 -64.65 10.74 -3.28
CA GLY A 349 -65.86 11.00 -2.44
C GLY A 349 -66.69 12.29 -2.62
N SER A 350 -66.13 13.50 -2.44
CA SER A 350 -66.88 14.77 -2.52
C SER A 350 -66.06 15.84 -3.24
N ARG A 351 -66.60 16.49 -4.28
CA ARG A 351 -65.87 17.41 -5.16
C ARG A 351 -65.62 18.77 -4.50
N PRO A 352 -64.37 19.15 -4.16
CA PRO A 352 -64.09 20.45 -3.54
C PRO A 352 -64.30 21.61 -4.52
N ARG A 353 -64.53 22.82 -3.97
CA ARG A 353 -64.72 24.04 -4.78
C ARG A 353 -63.38 24.68 -5.13
N ILE A 354 -63.18 24.90 -6.42
CA ILE A 354 -62.01 25.57 -6.98
C ILE A 354 -62.43 26.90 -7.61
N LEU A 355 -61.72 27.96 -7.26
CA LEU A 355 -61.74 29.22 -7.99
C LEU A 355 -60.56 29.26 -8.95
N TRP A 356 -60.79 29.71 -10.19
CA TRP A 356 -59.76 29.83 -11.24
C TRP A 356 -59.79 31.24 -11.84
N ALA A 357 -58.64 31.91 -11.95
CA ALA A 357 -58.52 33.23 -12.57
C ALA A 357 -57.37 33.26 -13.60
N ASP A 358 -57.65 33.74 -14.81
CA ASP A 358 -56.70 33.84 -15.93
C ASP A 358 -57.29 34.86 -16.93
N ASP A 359 -56.49 35.68 -17.60
CA ASP A 359 -56.99 36.70 -18.54
C ASP A 359 -57.28 36.13 -19.94
N ASN A 360 -56.66 34.99 -20.28
CA ASN A 360 -56.78 34.31 -21.56
C ASN A 360 -58.03 33.40 -21.62
N ALA A 361 -58.92 33.66 -22.59
CA ALA A 361 -60.18 32.93 -22.72
C ALA A 361 -60.01 31.44 -23.03
N ASP A 362 -59.07 31.08 -23.90
CA ASP A 362 -58.82 29.69 -24.29
C ASP A 362 -58.20 28.88 -23.15
N MET A 363 -57.27 29.49 -22.40
CA MET A 363 -56.66 28.88 -21.21
C MET A 363 -57.68 28.73 -20.07
N ARG A 364 -58.53 29.75 -19.83
CA ARG A 364 -59.68 29.65 -18.93
C ARG A 364 -60.52 28.42 -19.24
N ASP A 365 -60.94 28.28 -20.50
CA ASP A 365 -61.83 27.18 -20.90
C ASP A 365 -61.14 25.83 -21.03
N TYR A 366 -59.83 25.77 -21.26
CA TYR A 366 -59.05 24.53 -21.19
C TYR A 366 -58.98 24.00 -19.75
N VAL A 367 -58.49 24.83 -18.81
CA VAL A 367 -58.35 24.45 -17.40
C VAL A 367 -59.71 24.19 -16.75
N ARG A 368 -60.75 24.99 -17.07
CA ARG A 368 -62.13 24.76 -16.61
C ARG A 368 -62.64 23.39 -17.04
N ARG A 369 -62.44 22.98 -18.29
CA ARG A 369 -62.83 21.64 -18.79
C ARG A 369 -62.04 20.52 -18.10
N LEU A 370 -60.73 20.68 -17.96
CA LEU A 370 -59.84 19.70 -17.32
C LEU A 370 -60.19 19.46 -15.84
N LEU A 371 -60.50 20.51 -15.08
CA LEU A 371 -60.78 20.40 -13.66
C LEU A 371 -62.25 20.02 -13.36
N ALA A 372 -63.22 20.40 -14.22
CA ALA A 372 -64.64 20.09 -14.01
C ALA A 372 -64.97 18.58 -14.01
N GLU A 373 -64.11 17.72 -14.56
CA GLU A 373 -64.28 16.27 -14.46
C GLU A 373 -64.20 15.76 -13.01
N HIS A 374 -63.55 16.49 -12.10
CA HIS A 374 -63.34 16.08 -10.70
C HIS A 374 -63.71 17.13 -9.64
N TYR A 375 -63.84 18.41 -10.00
CA TYR A 375 -63.98 19.55 -9.07
C TYR A 375 -65.16 20.46 -9.43
N ASP A 376 -65.62 21.30 -8.48
CA ASP A 376 -66.60 22.38 -8.74
C ASP A 376 -65.84 23.68 -9.07
N VAL A 377 -65.79 24.07 -10.36
CA VAL A 377 -64.83 25.06 -10.86
C VAL A 377 -65.53 26.34 -11.34
N THR A 378 -65.29 27.45 -10.63
CA THR A 378 -65.76 28.79 -11.04
C THR A 378 -64.60 29.58 -11.63
N ALA A 379 -64.74 30.05 -12.88
CA ALA A 379 -63.69 30.73 -13.63
C ALA A 379 -63.95 32.24 -13.79
N PHE A 380 -62.93 33.05 -13.55
CA PHE A 380 -62.94 34.53 -13.58
C PHE A 380 -61.91 35.05 -14.58
N SER A 381 -62.18 36.23 -15.17
CA SER A 381 -61.33 36.86 -16.20
C SER A 381 -60.27 37.83 -15.65
N ASP A 382 -60.30 38.12 -14.35
CA ASP A 382 -59.43 39.09 -13.69
C ASP A 382 -59.29 38.76 -12.19
N GLY A 383 -58.20 39.22 -11.57
CA GLY A 383 -57.92 38.96 -10.15
C GLY A 383 -58.83 39.71 -9.17
N ALA A 384 -59.44 40.83 -9.57
CA ALA A 384 -60.25 41.64 -8.66
C ALA A 384 -61.62 40.99 -8.40
N THR A 385 -62.28 40.51 -9.46
CA THR A 385 -63.53 39.73 -9.34
C THR A 385 -63.29 38.37 -8.65
N ALA A 386 -62.14 37.74 -8.90
CA ALA A 386 -61.71 36.52 -8.21
C ALA A 386 -61.58 36.70 -6.68
N VAL A 387 -60.88 37.75 -6.22
CA VAL A 387 -60.75 38.06 -4.77
C VAL A 387 -62.12 38.39 -4.16
N ALA A 388 -62.91 39.23 -4.83
CA ALA A 388 -64.24 39.61 -4.33
C ALA A 388 -65.18 38.39 -4.17
N ALA A 389 -65.12 37.44 -5.11
CA ALA A 389 -65.87 36.19 -5.02
C ALA A 389 -65.36 35.30 -3.87
N ALA A 390 -64.05 35.16 -3.70
CA ALA A 390 -63.45 34.34 -2.63
C ALA A 390 -63.71 34.89 -1.21
N LEU A 391 -63.66 36.21 -1.02
CA LEU A 391 -63.95 36.86 0.27
C LEU A 391 -65.44 36.81 0.64
N ALA A 392 -66.34 36.71 -0.36
CA ALA A 392 -67.77 36.53 -0.16
C ALA A 392 -68.14 35.06 0.10
N HIS A 393 -67.56 34.14 -0.68
CA HIS A 393 -67.81 32.69 -0.59
C HIS A 393 -66.48 31.92 -0.69
N PRO A 394 -65.81 31.65 0.45
CA PRO A 394 -64.54 30.94 0.51
C PRO A 394 -64.52 29.61 -0.28
N PRO A 395 -63.63 29.46 -1.29
CA PRO A 395 -63.40 28.18 -1.97
C PRO A 395 -62.51 27.26 -1.14
N ASP A 396 -62.37 25.99 -1.55
CA ASP A 396 -61.42 25.06 -0.94
C ASP A 396 -60.00 25.22 -1.50
N LEU A 397 -59.85 25.72 -2.73
CA LEU A 397 -58.57 26.07 -3.34
C LEU A 397 -58.74 27.18 -4.38
N VAL A 398 -57.72 28.04 -4.52
CA VAL A 398 -57.64 29.06 -5.58
C VAL A 398 -56.48 28.73 -6.51
N LEU A 399 -56.74 28.72 -7.82
CA LEU A 399 -55.69 28.88 -8.84
C LEU A 399 -55.81 30.26 -9.46
N THR A 400 -54.67 30.88 -9.77
CA THR A 400 -54.65 32.15 -10.51
C THR A 400 -53.41 32.21 -11.41
N ASP A 401 -53.55 32.71 -12.63
CA ASP A 401 -52.38 33.16 -13.39
C ASP A 401 -51.76 34.40 -12.71
N ILE A 402 -50.46 34.57 -12.90
CA ILE A 402 -49.73 35.73 -12.38
C ILE A 402 -50.02 36.98 -13.23
N MET A 403 -50.05 36.88 -14.56
CA MET A 403 -49.98 38.02 -15.48
C MET A 403 -51.37 38.53 -15.93
N MET A 404 -52.26 38.82 -14.97
CA MET A 404 -53.57 39.40 -15.26
C MET A 404 -53.59 40.94 -15.20
N PRO A 405 -54.42 41.63 -16.02
CA PRO A 405 -54.56 43.08 -15.96
C PRO A 405 -55.32 43.53 -14.70
N GLY A 406 -54.82 44.58 -14.05
CA GLY A 406 -55.43 45.15 -12.84
C GLY A 406 -54.86 44.55 -11.56
N VAL A 407 -55.46 43.45 -11.08
CA VAL A 407 -54.94 42.68 -9.93
C VAL A 407 -54.28 41.41 -10.47
N ASP A 408 -52.98 41.30 -10.22
CA ASP A 408 -52.12 40.18 -10.59
C ASP A 408 -52.26 38.99 -9.61
N GLY A 409 -51.73 37.82 -9.96
CA GLY A 409 -51.85 36.62 -9.12
C GLY A 409 -51.23 36.77 -7.72
N PHE A 410 -50.17 37.57 -7.59
CA PHE A 410 -49.58 37.93 -6.29
C PHE A 410 -50.47 38.89 -5.49
N GLY A 411 -51.15 39.83 -6.14
CA GLY A 411 -52.16 40.70 -5.55
C GLY A 411 -53.40 39.92 -5.08
N VAL A 412 -53.81 38.86 -5.80
CA VAL A 412 -54.85 37.91 -5.35
C VAL A 412 -54.41 37.23 -4.05
N LEU A 413 -53.25 36.57 -4.08
CA LEU A 413 -52.67 35.87 -2.94
C LEU A 413 -52.57 36.75 -1.68
N ARG A 414 -51.99 37.94 -1.80
CA ARG A 414 -51.75 38.84 -0.68
C ARG A 414 -53.04 39.32 0.00
N GLN A 415 -54.11 39.51 -0.79
CA GLN A 415 -55.43 39.88 -0.24
C GLN A 415 -56.08 38.69 0.49
N LEU A 416 -56.00 37.48 -0.06
CA LEU A 416 -56.55 36.29 0.61
C LEU A 416 -55.83 35.95 1.92
N ARG A 417 -54.52 36.21 2.02
CA ARG A 417 -53.72 36.06 3.25
C ARG A 417 -54.00 37.12 4.32
N ALA A 418 -54.70 38.21 3.99
CA ALA A 418 -54.97 39.33 4.91
C ALA A 418 -56.32 39.25 5.66
N ASP A 419 -57.25 38.38 5.23
CA ASP A 419 -58.53 38.15 5.90
C ASP A 419 -58.48 36.81 6.67
N GLU A 420 -58.83 36.85 7.96
CA GLU A 420 -58.76 35.68 8.85
C GLU A 420 -59.55 34.47 8.36
N ARG A 421 -60.58 34.69 7.54
CA ARG A 421 -61.48 33.67 6.98
C ARG A 421 -60.90 32.99 5.74
N THR A 422 -60.00 33.65 5.01
CA THR A 422 -59.40 33.14 3.76
C THR A 422 -57.91 32.84 3.85
N GLN A 423 -57.22 33.31 4.90
CA GLN A 423 -55.76 33.13 5.05
C GLN A 423 -55.30 31.65 5.00
N THR A 424 -56.16 30.71 5.40
CA THR A 424 -55.87 29.27 5.45
C THR A 424 -56.19 28.51 4.15
N ILE A 425 -56.78 29.16 3.14
CA ILE A 425 -57.15 28.54 1.85
C ILE A 425 -55.88 28.33 1.00
N PRO A 426 -55.66 27.14 0.42
CA PRO A 426 -54.51 26.91 -0.46
C PRO A 426 -54.61 27.72 -1.77
N VAL A 427 -53.48 28.28 -2.20
CA VAL A 427 -53.38 29.10 -3.43
C VAL A 427 -52.25 28.57 -4.33
N ILE A 428 -52.56 28.33 -5.61
CA ILE A 428 -51.61 27.89 -6.65
C ILE A 428 -51.45 28.97 -7.72
N LEU A 429 -50.22 29.38 -8.00
CA LEU A 429 -49.90 30.37 -9.04
C LEU A 429 -49.56 29.69 -10.37
N LEU A 430 -50.09 30.20 -11.49
CA LEU A 430 -49.74 29.77 -12.85
C LEU A 430 -48.94 30.87 -13.58
N SER A 431 -47.97 30.47 -14.41
CA SER A 431 -46.99 31.40 -15.01
C SER A 431 -46.61 31.04 -16.44
N ALA A 432 -46.38 32.06 -17.27
CA ALA A 432 -45.92 31.91 -18.65
C ALA A 432 -44.38 31.88 -18.82
N ARG A 433 -43.60 31.98 -17.73
CA ARG A 433 -42.12 31.93 -17.77
C ARG A 433 -41.59 30.62 -17.22
N ALA A 434 -40.76 29.93 -18.02
CA ALA A 434 -40.02 28.75 -17.61
C ALA A 434 -38.65 29.15 -17.03
N GLY A 435 -38.42 28.83 -15.76
CA GLY A 435 -37.18 29.10 -15.02
C GLY A 435 -37.40 28.87 -13.52
N GLU A 436 -36.40 28.35 -12.82
CA GLU A 436 -36.52 27.99 -11.40
C GLU A 436 -36.74 29.22 -10.51
N GLU A 437 -36.08 30.35 -10.82
CA GLU A 437 -36.14 31.62 -10.08
C GLU A 437 -37.59 32.11 -9.86
N SER A 438 -38.43 32.07 -10.90
CA SER A 438 -39.83 32.50 -10.82
C SER A 438 -40.71 31.59 -9.95
N SER A 439 -40.26 30.35 -9.69
CA SER A 439 -40.95 29.40 -8.80
C SER A 439 -40.66 29.69 -7.33
N VAL A 440 -39.45 30.17 -7.03
CA VAL A 440 -39.03 30.56 -5.67
C VAL A 440 -39.81 31.80 -5.23
N GLU A 441 -39.85 32.84 -6.07
CA GLU A 441 -40.62 34.08 -5.81
C GLU A 441 -42.12 33.79 -5.56
N GLY A 442 -42.69 32.80 -6.26
CA GLY A 442 -44.05 32.29 -6.03
C GLY A 442 -44.28 31.79 -4.60
N LEU A 443 -43.38 30.94 -4.10
CA LEU A 443 -43.47 30.33 -2.77
C LEU A 443 -43.09 31.29 -1.64
N GLU A 444 -42.07 32.13 -1.84
CA GLU A 444 -41.66 33.16 -0.87
C GLU A 444 -42.75 34.23 -0.64
N ALA A 445 -43.57 34.52 -1.64
CA ALA A 445 -44.77 35.35 -1.49
C ALA A 445 -45.90 34.69 -0.67
N GLY A 446 -45.76 33.41 -0.30
CA GLY A 446 -46.70 32.67 0.53
C GLY A 446 -47.78 31.89 -0.23
N ALA A 447 -47.56 31.56 -1.52
CA ALA A 447 -48.38 30.58 -2.23
C ALA A 447 -48.12 29.16 -1.70
N ASP A 448 -49.08 28.25 -1.84
CA ASP A 448 -48.88 26.83 -1.48
C ASP A 448 -48.26 26.04 -2.66
N ASP A 449 -48.37 26.51 -3.91
CA ASP A 449 -47.74 25.90 -5.09
C ASP A 449 -47.58 26.89 -6.28
N TYR A 450 -46.77 26.51 -7.28
CA TYR A 450 -46.51 27.27 -8.51
C TYR A 450 -46.31 26.32 -9.73
N LEU A 451 -46.94 26.66 -10.87
CA LEU A 451 -46.95 25.82 -12.09
C LEU A 451 -46.65 26.62 -13.38
N VAL A 452 -45.75 26.09 -14.21
CA VAL A 452 -45.31 26.72 -15.48
C VAL A 452 -46.18 26.27 -16.66
N LYS A 453 -46.59 27.21 -17.52
CA LYS A 453 -47.23 26.96 -18.82
C LYS A 453 -46.17 26.74 -19.91
N PRO A 454 -46.33 25.76 -20.82
CA PRO A 454 -47.40 24.76 -20.87
C PRO A 454 -47.15 23.58 -19.92
N PHE A 455 -48.13 23.29 -19.06
CA PHE A 455 -48.13 22.15 -18.13
C PHE A 455 -48.86 20.94 -18.71
N SER A 456 -48.62 19.76 -18.14
CA SER A 456 -49.41 18.56 -18.47
C SER A 456 -50.72 18.48 -17.68
N ALA A 457 -51.76 17.90 -18.29
CA ALA A 457 -53.05 17.69 -17.63
C ALA A 457 -52.94 16.86 -16.33
N ARG A 458 -52.07 15.83 -16.33
CA ARG A 458 -51.81 14.96 -15.17
C ARG A 458 -51.13 15.70 -14.02
N GLU A 459 -50.23 16.63 -14.33
CA GLU A 459 -49.49 17.41 -13.32
C GLU A 459 -50.40 18.40 -12.59
N LEU A 460 -51.21 19.17 -13.34
CA LEU A 460 -52.16 20.11 -12.72
C LEU A 460 -53.14 19.36 -11.79
N LEU A 461 -53.71 18.24 -12.26
CA LEU A 461 -54.63 17.42 -11.47
C LEU A 461 -53.98 16.83 -10.21
N ALA A 462 -52.68 16.50 -10.24
CA ALA A 462 -51.95 16.01 -9.09
C ALA A 462 -51.73 17.10 -8.03
N ARG A 463 -51.19 18.27 -8.43
CA ARG A 463 -50.95 19.39 -7.49
C ARG A 463 -52.25 19.87 -6.83
N VAL A 464 -53.31 20.03 -7.63
CA VAL A 464 -54.65 20.43 -7.14
C VAL A 464 -55.18 19.46 -6.08
N ARG A 465 -55.03 18.14 -6.27
CA ARG A 465 -55.48 17.14 -5.28
C ARG A 465 -54.73 17.27 -3.96
N THR A 466 -53.40 17.33 -4.01
CA THR A 466 -52.53 17.37 -2.82
C THR A 466 -52.89 18.52 -1.88
N HIS A 467 -53.06 19.73 -2.41
CA HIS A 467 -53.32 20.91 -1.59
C HIS A 467 -54.73 20.97 -1.00
N LEU A 468 -55.72 20.37 -1.68
CA LEU A 468 -57.09 20.23 -1.15
C LEU A 468 -57.13 19.30 0.08
N GLU A 469 -56.35 18.21 0.09
CA GLU A 469 -56.26 17.30 1.24
C GLU A 469 -55.55 17.97 2.43
N LEU A 470 -54.45 18.69 2.18
CA LEU A 470 -53.72 19.45 3.19
C LEU A 470 -54.57 20.58 3.80
N GLY A 471 -55.32 21.31 2.98
CA GLY A 471 -56.23 22.38 3.43
C GLY A 471 -57.35 21.88 4.35
N LYS A 472 -57.82 20.63 4.15
CA LYS A 472 -58.81 20.02 5.05
C LYS A 472 -58.21 19.70 6.43
N LEU A 473 -57.07 19.03 6.48
CA LEU A 473 -56.41 18.62 7.73
C LEU A 473 -56.08 19.81 8.65
N ARG A 474 -55.59 20.93 8.08
CA ARG A 474 -55.31 22.18 8.83
C ARG A 474 -56.54 22.69 9.59
N ARG A 475 -57.75 22.59 9.01
CA ARG A 475 -59.00 23.09 9.60
C ARG A 475 -59.53 22.18 10.72
N GLU A 476 -59.34 20.87 10.61
CA GLU A 476 -59.83 19.89 11.61
C GLU A 476 -59.01 19.87 12.91
N TRP A 477 -57.71 20.21 12.86
CA TRP A 477 -56.87 20.30 14.07
C TRP A 477 -57.14 21.55 14.92
N ALA A 478 -57.38 22.71 14.30
CA ALA A 478 -57.58 23.98 15.03
C ALA A 478 -58.75 23.90 16.02
N ALA A 479 -59.93 23.44 15.56
CA ALA A 479 -61.14 23.32 16.38
C ALA A 479 -61.04 22.28 17.52
N LYS A 480 -60.05 21.38 17.46
CA LYS A 480 -59.86 20.33 18.48
C LYS A 480 -59.06 20.83 19.68
N LEU A 481 -58.19 21.83 19.47
CA LEU A 481 -57.21 22.29 20.46
C LEU A 481 -57.83 23.12 21.59
N GLU A 482 -58.81 23.99 21.28
CA GLU A 482 -59.43 24.89 22.28
C GLU A 482 -60.17 24.14 23.40
N LEU A 483 -60.84 23.04 23.07
CA LEU A 483 -61.60 22.24 24.04
C LEU A 483 -60.69 21.54 25.06
N GLU A 484 -59.46 21.20 24.68
CA GLU A 484 -58.53 20.47 25.54
C GLU A 484 -57.85 21.38 26.59
N VAL A 485 -57.68 22.67 26.29
CA VAL A 485 -57.08 23.67 27.19
C VAL A 485 -57.94 23.89 28.44
N GLN A 486 -59.27 23.96 28.30
CA GLN A 486 -60.16 24.18 29.45
C GLN A 486 -60.12 23.02 30.45
N ALA A 487 -60.07 21.77 29.96
CA ALA A 487 -60.02 20.58 30.80
C ALA A 487 -58.75 20.49 31.66
N ARG A 488 -57.59 20.94 31.14
CA ARG A 488 -56.30 20.89 31.85
C ARG A 488 -56.21 21.82 33.07
N THR A 489 -57.00 22.89 33.09
CA THR A 489 -56.85 23.99 34.07
C THR A 489 -57.36 23.62 35.47
N SER A 490 -58.31 22.68 35.59
CA SER A 490 -58.83 22.20 36.88
C SER A 490 -57.88 21.18 37.54
N GLU A 491 -57.31 20.26 36.74
CA GLU A 491 -56.37 19.21 37.14
C GLU A 491 -55.13 19.80 37.83
N LEU A 492 -54.52 20.82 37.22
CA LEU A 492 -53.29 21.50 37.69
C LEU A 492 -53.29 21.86 39.18
N ARG A 493 -54.43 22.33 39.71
CA ARG A 493 -54.54 22.79 41.12
C ARG A 493 -54.42 21.66 42.13
N GLN A 494 -54.80 20.43 41.75
CA GLN A 494 -54.68 19.27 42.63
C GLN A 494 -53.25 18.69 42.57
N THR A 495 -52.59 18.79 41.42
CA THR A 495 -51.18 18.41 41.24
C THR A 495 -50.24 19.26 42.11
N THR A 496 -50.48 20.58 42.23
CA THR A 496 -49.63 21.50 43.01
C THR A 496 -49.36 21.02 44.44
N ARG A 497 -50.37 20.46 45.12
CA ARG A 497 -50.26 20.03 46.52
C ARG A 497 -49.49 18.73 46.71
N ASN A 498 -49.46 17.88 45.69
CA ASN A 498 -48.65 16.66 45.69
C ASN A 498 -47.18 16.98 45.38
N LEU A 499 -46.93 17.99 44.53
CA LEU A 499 -45.59 18.44 44.16
C LEU A 499 -44.80 18.98 45.38
N GLU A 500 -45.44 19.64 46.34
CA GLU A 500 -44.78 20.14 47.56
C GLU A 500 -44.10 19.03 48.37
N ILE A 501 -44.73 17.87 48.49
CA ILE A 501 -44.17 16.70 49.19
C ILE A 501 -43.05 16.07 48.35
N GLN A 502 -43.27 15.93 47.04
CA GLN A 502 -42.27 15.38 46.12
C GLN A 502 -40.99 16.23 46.06
N ILE A 503 -41.07 17.55 46.30
CA ILE A 503 -39.92 18.45 46.29
C ILE A 503 -38.91 18.15 47.43
N ASP A 504 -39.35 17.74 48.63
CA ASP A 504 -38.40 17.45 49.73
C ASP A 504 -37.71 16.09 49.57
N GLU A 505 -38.44 15.07 49.11
CA GLU A 505 -37.85 13.78 48.73
C GLU A 505 -36.88 13.95 47.56
N ARG A 506 -37.27 14.75 46.56
CA ARG A 506 -36.46 15.09 45.39
C ARG A 506 -35.14 15.78 45.77
N LYS A 507 -35.12 16.73 46.71
CA LYS A 507 -33.88 17.40 47.13
C LYS A 507 -32.81 16.43 47.64
N ARG A 508 -33.21 15.45 48.46
CA ARG A 508 -32.26 14.44 49.00
C ARG A 508 -31.79 13.47 47.92
N ALA A 509 -32.66 13.17 46.94
CA ALA A 509 -32.27 12.44 45.75
C ALA A 509 -31.30 13.25 44.86
N GLU A 510 -31.50 14.57 44.71
CA GLU A 510 -30.63 15.48 43.96
C GLU A 510 -29.25 15.64 44.61
N GLU A 511 -29.16 15.75 45.95
CA GLU A 511 -27.86 15.80 46.64
C GLU A 511 -27.05 14.50 46.48
N ALA A 512 -27.71 13.34 46.65
CA ALA A 512 -27.07 12.03 46.48
C ALA A 512 -26.74 11.71 45.01
N LEU A 513 -27.58 12.17 44.07
CA LEU A 513 -27.31 12.10 42.65
C LEU A 513 -26.07 12.93 42.30
N ARG A 514 -25.96 14.17 42.80
CA ARG A 514 -24.83 15.06 42.50
C ARG A 514 -23.49 14.49 42.97
N GLU A 515 -23.39 13.91 44.17
CA GLU A 515 -22.14 13.25 44.61
C GLU A 515 -21.75 12.08 43.69
N ASN A 516 -22.74 11.33 43.20
CA ASN A 516 -22.53 10.23 42.27
C ASN A 516 -22.17 10.71 40.85
N GLU A 517 -22.76 11.79 40.37
CA GLU A 517 -22.41 12.47 39.11
C GLU A 517 -20.99 13.04 39.16
N GLU A 518 -20.61 13.75 40.22
CA GLU A 518 -19.25 14.27 40.43
C GLU A 518 -18.21 13.12 40.39
N ARG A 519 -18.48 12.00 41.09
CA ARG A 519 -17.61 10.81 41.09
C ARG A 519 -17.55 10.12 39.72
N THR A 520 -18.68 10.03 39.02
CA THR A 520 -18.77 9.40 37.70
C THR A 520 -18.06 10.23 36.64
N ASN A 521 -18.27 11.55 36.62
CA ASN A 521 -17.59 12.49 35.74
C ASN A 521 -16.07 12.51 35.95
N PHE A 522 -15.59 12.38 37.20
CA PHE A 522 -14.16 12.23 37.48
C PHE A 522 -13.60 10.95 36.86
N ALA A 523 -14.25 9.80 37.08
CA ALA A 523 -13.80 8.51 36.54
C ALA A 523 -13.81 8.47 35.00
N LEU A 524 -14.84 9.03 34.37
CA LEU A 524 -14.95 9.19 32.93
C LEU A 524 -13.85 10.11 32.37
N SER A 525 -13.65 11.28 32.98
CA SER A 525 -12.62 12.25 32.55
C SER A 525 -11.21 11.66 32.63
N ALA A 526 -10.88 10.99 33.74
CA ALA A 526 -9.57 10.38 33.96
C ALA A 526 -9.25 9.28 32.92
N GLY A 527 -10.28 8.59 32.43
CA GLY A 527 -10.15 7.56 31.38
C GLY A 527 -10.26 8.06 29.94
N ARG A 528 -10.38 9.38 29.69
CA ARG A 528 -10.76 9.97 28.38
C ARG A 528 -12.01 9.32 27.78
N MET A 529 -13.03 9.15 28.62
CA MET A 529 -14.30 8.53 28.24
C MET A 529 -15.47 9.50 28.32
N GLY A 530 -16.30 9.49 27.29
CA GLY A 530 -17.62 10.10 27.29
C GLY A 530 -18.73 9.07 27.37
N VAL A 531 -19.89 9.48 27.86
CA VAL A 531 -21.15 8.74 27.70
C VAL A 531 -21.97 9.44 26.63
N TRP A 532 -22.62 8.66 25.77
CA TRP A 532 -23.51 9.15 24.73
C TRP A 532 -24.77 8.28 24.65
N GLU A 533 -25.87 8.90 24.23
CA GLU A 533 -27.18 8.28 24.15
C GLU A 533 -27.92 8.76 22.91
N VAL A 534 -28.43 7.81 22.12
CA VAL A 534 -29.36 8.06 21.01
C VAL A 534 -30.75 7.55 21.38
N ASP A 535 -31.74 8.43 21.33
CA ASP A 535 -33.15 8.04 21.26
C ASP A 535 -33.55 7.94 19.78
N PHE A 536 -33.96 6.74 19.34
CA PHE A 536 -34.30 6.48 17.94
C PHE A 536 -35.70 6.97 17.55
N ALA A 537 -36.60 7.16 18.51
CA ALA A 537 -37.94 7.70 18.26
C ALA A 537 -37.91 9.24 18.14
N ALA A 538 -37.07 9.91 18.92
CA ALA A 538 -36.84 11.35 18.87
C ALA A 538 -35.75 11.77 17.86
N ASN A 539 -34.90 10.85 17.39
CA ASN A 539 -33.66 11.11 16.64
C ASN A 539 -32.72 12.10 17.38
N GLN A 540 -32.80 12.07 18.72
CA GLN A 540 -32.03 12.94 19.60
C GLN A 540 -30.74 12.24 20.02
N LEU A 541 -29.64 12.98 20.01
CA LEU A 541 -28.35 12.58 20.57
C LEU A 541 -28.06 13.43 21.81
N THR A 542 -27.70 12.77 22.90
CA THR A 542 -27.29 13.39 24.16
C THR A 542 -25.88 12.93 24.52
N TRP A 543 -25.02 13.86 24.95
CA TRP A 543 -23.63 13.63 25.34
C TRP A 543 -23.42 14.05 26.79
N SER A 544 -22.58 13.33 27.54
CA SER A 544 -22.06 13.81 28.83
C SER A 544 -21.04 14.94 28.61
N ASP A 545 -20.82 15.77 29.63
CA ASP A 545 -19.79 16.82 29.59
C ASP A 545 -18.39 16.27 29.27
N THR A 546 -18.12 15.02 29.66
CA THR A 546 -16.85 14.32 29.39
C THR A 546 -16.73 13.79 27.96
N MET A 547 -17.82 13.74 27.18
CA MET A 547 -17.82 13.30 25.77
C MET A 547 -17.36 14.40 24.82
N ALA A 548 -17.66 15.66 25.11
CA ALA A 548 -17.24 16.79 24.28
C ALA A 548 -15.69 16.90 24.12
N PRO A 549 -14.88 16.82 25.19
CA PRO A 549 -13.42 16.77 25.09
C PRO A 549 -12.85 15.64 24.24
N VAL A 550 -13.51 14.48 24.18
CA VAL A 550 -13.09 13.32 23.37
C VAL A 550 -13.23 13.59 21.86
N PHE A 551 -14.09 14.54 21.48
CA PHE A 551 -14.24 15.05 20.11
C PHE A 551 -13.52 16.39 19.88
N GLY A 552 -12.70 16.86 20.83
CA GLY A 552 -12.03 18.16 20.75
C GLY A 552 -12.98 19.36 20.72
N VAL A 553 -14.26 19.17 21.06
CA VAL A 553 -15.28 20.24 21.10
C VAL A 553 -15.52 20.70 22.53
N THR A 554 -15.99 21.94 22.67
CA THR A 554 -16.58 22.44 23.91
C THR A 554 -18.04 21.99 24.03
N PRO A 555 -18.61 21.79 25.25
CA PRO A 555 -19.96 21.23 25.41
C PRO A 555 -21.10 22.01 24.72
N ASP A 556 -20.95 23.32 24.53
CA ASP A 556 -21.87 24.17 23.75
C ASP A 556 -21.99 23.76 22.27
N LYS A 557 -20.99 23.02 21.76
CA LYS A 557 -20.89 22.52 20.37
C LYS A 557 -21.09 21.01 20.27
N ALA A 558 -21.58 20.35 21.32
CA ALA A 558 -21.96 18.94 21.25
C ALA A 558 -23.12 18.75 20.24
N PRO A 559 -23.06 17.72 19.37
CA PRO A 559 -24.11 17.43 18.41
C PRO A 559 -25.38 16.93 19.12
N LYS A 560 -26.54 17.44 18.71
CA LYS A 560 -27.85 17.18 19.34
C LYS A 560 -28.72 16.23 18.53
N THR A 561 -28.32 15.96 17.29
CA THR A 561 -28.94 14.95 16.42
C THR A 561 -27.89 13.96 15.91
N THR A 562 -28.33 12.76 15.57
CA THR A 562 -27.50 11.75 14.88
C THR A 562 -26.86 12.34 13.60
N LYS A 563 -27.57 13.22 12.90
CA LYS A 563 -27.13 13.89 11.67
C LYS A 563 -25.98 14.88 11.91
N GLU A 564 -25.98 15.62 13.00
CA GLU A 564 -24.85 16.48 13.39
C GLU A 564 -23.62 15.65 13.80
N PHE A 565 -23.83 14.57 14.56
CA PHE A 565 -22.75 13.64 14.89
C PHE A 565 -22.11 13.01 13.64
N PHE A 566 -22.92 12.63 12.65
CA PHE A 566 -22.39 12.19 11.36
C PHE A 566 -21.52 13.23 10.65
N GLN A 567 -21.65 14.55 10.92
CA GLN A 567 -20.73 15.56 10.38
C GLN A 567 -19.34 15.45 11.01
N LEU A 568 -19.27 15.21 12.32
CA LEU A 568 -18.01 14.97 13.06
C LEU A 568 -17.39 13.61 12.70
N VAL A 569 -18.18 12.60 12.31
CA VAL A 569 -17.65 11.34 11.77
C VAL A 569 -17.01 11.59 10.39
N HIS A 570 -15.78 11.12 10.23
CA HIS A 570 -15.02 11.22 8.98
C HIS A 570 -15.79 10.57 7.81
N PRO A 571 -15.94 11.23 6.63
CA PRO A 571 -16.81 10.77 5.53
C PRO A 571 -16.71 9.29 5.19
N ASN A 572 -15.50 8.75 5.02
CA ASN A 572 -15.27 7.36 4.65
C ASN A 572 -15.73 6.32 5.70
N ASP A 573 -15.98 6.73 6.94
CA ASP A 573 -16.42 5.85 8.03
C ASP A 573 -17.94 5.93 8.28
N ARG A 574 -18.64 6.92 7.70
CA ARG A 574 -20.09 7.13 7.88
C ARG A 574 -20.91 5.90 7.46
N ARG A 575 -20.63 5.31 6.29
CA ARG A 575 -21.36 4.11 5.84
C ARG A 575 -21.08 2.88 6.72
N ARG A 576 -19.93 2.79 7.39
CA ARG A 576 -19.64 1.73 8.36
C ARG A 576 -20.43 1.94 9.65
N MET A 577 -20.52 3.18 10.12
CA MET A 577 -21.35 3.58 11.26
C MET A 577 -22.85 3.34 10.98
N GLU A 578 -23.34 3.68 9.79
CA GLU A 578 -24.70 3.37 9.33
C GLU A 578 -24.99 1.87 9.38
N VAL A 579 -24.12 1.01 8.82
CA VAL A 579 -24.29 -0.46 8.86
C VAL A 579 -24.27 -1.02 10.30
N SER A 580 -23.48 -0.43 11.21
CA SER A 580 -23.51 -0.77 12.63
C SER A 580 -24.84 -0.37 13.31
N ILE A 581 -25.50 0.69 12.85
CA ILE A 581 -26.84 1.10 13.32
C ILE A 581 -27.93 0.22 12.67
N GLU A 582 -27.84 -0.07 11.37
CA GLU A 582 -28.75 -1.00 10.65
C GLU A 582 -28.84 -2.37 11.35
N ARG A 583 -27.72 -2.87 11.89
CA ARG A 583 -27.67 -4.10 12.71
C ARG A 583 -28.41 -3.99 14.04
N VAL A 584 -28.32 -2.84 14.72
CA VAL A 584 -29.12 -2.57 15.93
C VAL A 584 -30.61 -2.60 15.58
N PHE A 585 -31.01 -2.05 14.43
CA PHE A 585 -32.37 -2.17 13.89
C PHE A 585 -32.77 -3.60 13.49
N ALA A 586 -31.80 -4.46 13.14
CA ALA A 586 -32.01 -5.90 12.90
C ALA A 586 -32.01 -6.76 14.18
N GLY A 587 -31.92 -6.15 15.38
CA GLY A 587 -31.99 -6.84 16.68
C GLY A 587 -30.64 -7.14 17.36
N GLU A 588 -29.51 -6.71 16.80
CA GLU A 588 -28.19 -6.91 17.40
C GLU A 588 -27.99 -6.00 18.63
N ARG A 589 -28.22 -6.57 19.84
CA ARG A 589 -28.28 -5.80 21.11
C ARG A 589 -26.99 -5.08 21.52
N ASN A 590 -25.85 -5.49 20.97
CA ASN A 590 -24.53 -4.95 21.29
C ASN A 590 -24.01 -4.14 20.11
N PHE A 591 -23.71 -2.87 20.35
CA PHE A 591 -23.10 -1.98 19.36
C PHE A 591 -21.62 -1.79 19.73
N ALA A 592 -20.73 -1.98 18.76
CA ALA A 592 -19.29 -1.71 18.89
C ALA A 592 -18.71 -1.25 17.54
N VAL A 593 -17.97 -0.15 17.54
CA VAL A 593 -17.41 0.43 16.31
C VAL A 593 -16.16 1.26 16.60
N GLU A 594 -15.07 0.97 15.89
CA GLU A 594 -13.93 1.89 15.75
C GLU A 594 -14.19 2.81 14.53
N PHE A 595 -14.07 4.12 14.72
CA PHE A 595 -14.32 5.14 13.69
C PHE A 595 -13.41 6.36 13.87
N ARG A 596 -13.21 7.09 12.78
CA ARG A 596 -12.48 8.36 12.81
C ARG A 596 -13.44 9.53 13.04
N ALA A 597 -13.09 10.39 13.99
CA ALA A 597 -13.72 11.68 14.22
C ALA A 597 -12.80 12.81 13.72
N ILE A 598 -13.41 13.88 13.19
CA ILE A 598 -12.73 15.11 12.79
C ILE A 598 -12.93 16.13 13.92
N TRP A 599 -11.84 16.59 14.51
CA TRP A 599 -11.85 17.63 15.54
C TRP A 599 -11.95 19.04 14.91
N PRO A 600 -12.34 20.08 15.68
CA PRO A 600 -12.51 21.45 15.15
C PRO A 600 -11.26 22.11 14.56
N ASP A 601 -10.06 21.60 14.87
CA ASP A 601 -8.79 22.06 14.28
C ASP A 601 -8.42 21.33 12.97
N GLY A 602 -9.35 20.52 12.43
CA GLY A 602 -9.16 19.70 11.24
C GLY A 602 -8.42 18.38 11.48
N SER A 603 -7.88 18.13 12.68
CA SER A 603 -7.17 16.89 12.97
C SER A 603 -8.13 15.69 13.07
N THR A 604 -7.65 14.51 12.66
CA THR A 604 -8.46 13.27 12.64
C THR A 604 -7.99 12.32 13.74
N HIS A 605 -8.92 11.94 14.61
CA HIS A 605 -8.68 11.09 15.79
C HIS A 605 -9.46 9.79 15.68
N TRP A 606 -8.96 8.72 16.29
CA TRP A 606 -9.65 7.43 16.32
C TRP A 606 -10.41 7.26 17.63
N LEU A 607 -11.71 7.03 17.51
CA LEU A 607 -12.60 6.76 18.63
C LEU A 607 -13.14 5.33 18.57
N TYR A 608 -13.38 4.76 19.75
CA TYR A 608 -14.11 3.52 19.94
C TYR A 608 -15.44 3.83 20.62
N GLY A 609 -16.55 3.57 19.92
CA GLY A 609 -17.89 3.61 20.49
C GLY A 609 -18.36 2.21 20.87
N SER A 610 -18.88 2.02 22.08
CA SER A 610 -19.57 0.79 22.46
C SER A 610 -20.81 1.08 23.28
N ALA A 611 -21.94 0.48 22.90
CA ALA A 611 -23.26 0.79 23.43
C ALA A 611 -24.16 -0.46 23.50
N GLN A 612 -25.22 -0.36 24.31
CA GLN A 612 -26.25 -1.39 24.45
C GLN A 612 -27.60 -0.85 23.98
N ALA A 613 -28.27 -1.61 23.13
CA ALA A 613 -29.57 -1.26 22.57
C ALA A 613 -30.72 -1.81 23.44
N SER A 614 -31.71 -0.96 23.70
CA SER A 614 -33.01 -1.31 24.29
C SER A 614 -34.07 -1.40 23.21
N TYR A 615 -35.00 -2.35 23.34
CA TYR A 615 -35.98 -2.71 22.31
C TYR A 615 -37.42 -2.62 22.81
N ASP A 616 -38.34 -2.32 21.90
CA ASP A 616 -39.79 -2.38 22.14
C ASP A 616 -40.34 -3.82 22.04
N GLY A 617 -41.66 -3.96 22.19
CA GLY A 617 -42.36 -5.25 22.13
C GLY A 617 -42.42 -5.88 20.73
N ASP A 618 -42.22 -5.09 19.67
CA ASP A 618 -42.19 -5.54 18.28
C ASP A 618 -40.74 -5.84 17.81
N GLY A 619 -39.75 -5.65 18.67
CA GLY A 619 -38.34 -5.93 18.39
C GLY A 619 -37.57 -4.81 17.69
N LYS A 620 -38.08 -3.56 17.68
CA LYS A 620 -37.35 -2.40 17.16
C LYS A 620 -36.54 -1.71 18.26
N PRO A 621 -35.36 -1.14 17.97
CA PRO A 621 -34.58 -0.42 18.95
C PRO A 621 -35.21 0.95 19.24
N ILE A 622 -35.36 1.26 20.52
CA ILE A 622 -35.90 2.54 21.01
C ILE A 622 -34.79 3.46 21.53
N ARG A 623 -33.75 2.89 22.16
CA ARG A 623 -32.67 3.65 22.82
C ARG A 623 -31.35 2.93 22.67
N LEU A 624 -30.27 3.65 22.39
CA LEU A 624 -28.90 3.16 22.34
C LEU A 624 -28.02 4.01 23.25
N ILE A 625 -27.53 3.45 24.35
CA ILE A 625 -26.70 4.15 25.34
C ILE A 625 -25.33 3.48 25.46
N GLY A 626 -24.26 4.27 25.49
CA GLY A 626 -22.90 3.75 25.48
C GLY A 626 -21.81 4.72 25.87
N ILE A 627 -20.57 4.25 25.73
CA ILE A 627 -19.34 5.00 25.95
C ILE A 627 -18.63 5.30 24.63
N GLY A 628 -17.91 6.41 24.61
CA GLY A 628 -16.94 6.76 23.57
C GLY A 628 -15.56 6.94 24.19
N VAL A 629 -14.55 6.27 23.64
CA VAL A 629 -13.16 6.26 24.14
C VAL A 629 -12.22 6.80 23.06
N ASP A 630 -11.31 7.71 23.40
CA ASP A 630 -10.16 8.05 22.55
C ASP A 630 -9.19 6.86 22.49
N ILE A 631 -8.94 6.34 21.29
CA ILE A 631 -8.01 5.24 21.02
C ILE A 631 -6.88 5.65 20.06
N SER A 632 -6.69 6.96 19.83
CA SER A 632 -5.76 7.50 18.85
C SER A 632 -4.30 7.11 19.12
N GLU A 633 -3.90 7.11 20.40
CA GLU A 633 -2.58 6.64 20.83
C GLU A 633 -2.39 5.13 20.62
N ARG A 634 -3.41 4.31 20.93
CA ARG A 634 -3.38 2.87 20.61
C ARG A 634 -3.27 2.66 19.10
N LYS A 635 -3.97 3.45 18.28
CA LYS A 635 -3.96 3.32 16.82
C LYS A 635 -2.65 3.78 16.19
N SER A 636 -2.00 4.81 16.71
CA SER A 636 -0.67 5.20 16.23
C SER A 636 0.39 4.16 16.60
N LEU A 637 0.31 3.53 17.79
CA LEU A 637 1.19 2.43 18.20
C LEU A 637 0.92 1.12 17.43
N GLU A 638 -0.35 0.75 17.21
CA GLU A 638 -0.75 -0.36 16.33
C GLU A 638 -0.18 -0.16 14.91
N GLU A 639 -0.30 1.05 14.36
CA GLU A 639 0.21 1.37 13.03
C GLU A 639 1.74 1.40 12.97
N GLN A 640 2.43 1.97 13.96
CA GLN A 640 3.90 1.95 14.04
C GLN A 640 4.45 0.52 14.12
N LEU A 641 3.82 -0.36 14.92
CA LEU A 641 4.21 -1.77 15.02
C LEU A 641 3.94 -2.50 13.70
N ARG A 642 2.78 -2.27 13.08
CA ARG A 642 2.42 -2.86 11.78
C ARG A 642 3.37 -2.40 10.67
N GLN A 643 3.76 -1.13 10.67
CA GLN A 643 4.78 -0.59 9.76
C GLN A 643 6.15 -1.23 10.03
N ALA A 644 6.59 -1.35 11.29
CA ALA A 644 7.85 -2.02 11.62
C ALA A 644 7.91 -3.47 11.11
N GLN A 645 6.84 -4.25 11.32
CA GLN A 645 6.72 -5.63 10.83
C GLN A 645 6.67 -5.73 9.29
N LYS A 646 5.95 -4.79 8.64
CA LYS A 646 5.87 -4.65 7.18
C LYS A 646 7.23 -4.32 6.56
N LEU A 647 8.02 -3.45 7.21
CA LEU A 647 9.40 -3.13 6.81
C LEU A 647 10.32 -4.35 6.99
N GLU A 648 10.21 -5.07 8.11
CA GLU A 648 11.05 -6.25 8.39
C GLU A 648 10.83 -7.38 7.37
N ALA A 649 9.58 -7.71 7.08
CA ALA A 649 9.23 -8.74 6.10
C ALA A 649 9.68 -8.39 4.67
N ILE A 650 9.64 -7.11 4.28
CA ILE A 650 10.18 -6.65 3.00
C ILE A 650 11.71 -6.64 3.00
N GLY A 651 12.33 -6.21 4.11
CA GLY A 651 13.78 -6.12 4.25
C GLY A 651 14.51 -7.47 4.12
N GLN A 652 13.99 -8.52 4.74
CA GLN A 652 14.60 -9.86 4.61
C GLN A 652 14.63 -10.35 3.15
N LEU A 653 13.61 -10.02 2.35
CA LEU A 653 13.52 -10.35 0.92
C LEU A 653 14.42 -9.44 0.06
N ALA A 654 14.47 -8.15 0.37
CA ALA A 654 15.35 -7.18 -0.29
C ALA A 654 16.83 -7.56 -0.18
N GLY A 655 17.25 -8.09 0.99
CA GLY A 655 18.60 -8.61 1.23
C GLY A 655 19.11 -9.55 0.15
N GLY A 656 18.45 -10.71 0.01
CA GLY A 656 18.88 -11.76 -0.94
C GLY A 656 18.80 -11.32 -2.41
N VAL A 657 17.74 -10.59 -2.79
CA VAL A 657 17.59 -10.10 -4.17
C VAL A 657 18.69 -9.10 -4.54
N ALA A 658 19.03 -8.19 -3.62
CA ALA A 658 20.03 -7.16 -3.87
C ALA A 658 21.48 -7.70 -3.86
N HIS A 659 21.75 -8.80 -3.16
CA HIS A 659 23.00 -9.55 -3.28
C HIS A 659 23.20 -10.06 -4.72
N ASP A 660 22.23 -10.79 -5.25
CA ASP A 660 22.28 -11.33 -6.62
C ASP A 660 22.36 -10.20 -7.67
N PHE A 661 21.65 -9.09 -7.45
CA PHE A 661 21.77 -7.89 -8.28
C PHE A 661 23.19 -7.31 -8.25
N ASN A 662 23.82 -7.20 -7.08
CA ASN A 662 25.17 -6.66 -6.95
C ASN A 662 26.22 -7.55 -7.64
N ASN A 663 26.12 -8.88 -7.58
CA ASN A 663 27.04 -9.76 -8.32
C ASN A 663 26.93 -9.55 -9.85
N LEU A 664 25.71 -9.57 -10.39
CA LEU A 664 25.46 -9.33 -11.82
C LEU A 664 25.93 -7.93 -12.27
N LEU A 665 25.69 -6.89 -11.47
CA LEU A 665 26.15 -5.52 -11.75
C LEU A 665 27.66 -5.37 -11.64
N THR A 666 28.32 -6.09 -10.72
CA THR A 666 29.80 -6.13 -10.62
C THR A 666 30.41 -6.66 -11.91
N ALA A 667 29.86 -7.77 -12.44
CA ALA A 667 30.28 -8.35 -13.70
C ALA A 667 30.12 -7.36 -14.87
N ILE A 668 28.93 -6.79 -15.05
CA ILE A 668 28.62 -5.86 -16.15
C ILE A 668 29.57 -4.64 -16.10
N LEU A 669 29.62 -3.93 -14.97
CA LEU A 669 30.43 -2.72 -14.83
C LEU A 669 31.92 -3.00 -15.02
N GLY A 670 32.45 -4.08 -14.42
CA GLY A 670 33.85 -4.44 -14.53
C GLY A 670 34.27 -4.83 -15.95
N PHE A 671 33.43 -5.56 -16.70
CA PHE A 671 33.73 -5.88 -18.10
C PHE A 671 33.61 -4.64 -19.01
N SER A 672 32.63 -3.76 -18.81
CA SER A 672 32.55 -2.49 -19.53
C SER A 672 33.78 -1.61 -19.28
N GLU A 673 34.26 -1.47 -18.04
CA GLU A 673 35.48 -0.71 -17.74
C GLU A 673 36.74 -1.35 -18.34
N LEU A 674 36.87 -2.68 -18.32
CA LEU A 674 37.98 -3.39 -18.96
C LEU A 674 37.96 -3.29 -20.50
N LEU A 675 36.80 -3.06 -21.12
CA LEU A 675 36.65 -2.77 -22.55
C LEU A 675 37.00 -1.31 -22.87
N ILE A 676 36.45 -0.34 -22.13
CA ILE A 676 36.77 1.11 -22.28
C ILE A 676 38.29 1.35 -22.09
N ALA A 677 38.91 0.67 -21.11
CA ALA A 677 40.35 0.71 -20.87
C ALA A 677 41.19 -0.13 -21.87
N GLY A 678 40.60 -0.60 -22.97
CA GLY A 678 41.27 -1.17 -24.13
C GLY A 678 41.05 -0.39 -25.43
N LEU A 679 40.19 0.64 -25.42
CA LEU A 679 39.83 1.43 -26.59
C LEU A 679 40.53 2.80 -26.62
N ALA A 680 40.78 3.31 -27.83
CA ALA A 680 41.25 4.66 -28.05
C ALA A 680 40.23 5.71 -27.54
N PRO A 681 40.65 6.95 -27.21
CA PRO A 681 39.72 8.00 -26.74
C PRO A 681 38.59 8.33 -27.72
N ASN A 682 38.84 8.18 -29.02
CA ASN A 682 37.93 8.57 -30.11
C ASN A 682 37.34 7.36 -30.86
N ALA A 683 37.43 6.15 -30.30
CA ALA A 683 36.80 4.95 -30.88
C ALA A 683 35.26 5.09 -30.77
N PRO A 684 34.47 4.90 -31.85
CA PRO A 684 33.02 5.07 -31.80
C PRO A 684 32.38 4.19 -30.72
N GLU A 685 32.83 2.94 -30.59
CA GLU A 685 32.29 1.92 -29.68
C GLU A 685 32.49 2.27 -28.20
N ARG A 686 33.34 3.27 -27.92
CA ARG A 686 33.53 3.83 -26.59
C ARG A 686 32.26 4.55 -26.10
N ALA A 687 31.43 5.08 -26.99
CA ALA A 687 30.19 5.77 -26.64
C ALA A 687 29.18 4.79 -26.02
N ASP A 688 28.95 3.67 -26.70
CA ASP A 688 27.99 2.63 -26.33
C ASP A 688 28.39 1.95 -25.00
N LEU A 689 29.67 1.63 -24.85
CA LEU A 689 30.22 1.12 -23.59
C LEU A 689 30.11 2.12 -22.43
N LEU A 690 30.17 3.42 -22.69
CA LEU A 690 29.92 4.46 -21.68
C LEU A 690 28.43 4.60 -21.35
N GLU A 691 27.50 4.34 -22.27
CA GLU A 691 26.06 4.26 -21.98
C GLU A 691 25.73 3.03 -21.14
N ILE A 692 26.22 1.85 -21.52
CA ILE A 692 26.09 0.60 -20.76
C ILE A 692 26.60 0.82 -19.32
N LYS A 693 27.77 1.45 -19.16
CA LYS A 693 28.30 1.83 -17.83
C LYS A 693 27.34 2.75 -17.06
N LYS A 694 26.89 3.86 -17.65
CA LYS A 694 25.93 4.79 -17.00
C LYS A 694 24.61 4.12 -16.61
N ALA A 695 24.17 3.11 -17.37
CA ALA A 695 22.98 2.34 -17.05
C ALA A 695 23.22 1.35 -15.88
N GLY A 696 24.38 0.68 -15.83
CA GLY A 696 24.79 -0.13 -14.68
C GLY A 696 25.01 0.67 -13.40
N GLU A 697 25.54 1.90 -13.49
CA GLU A 697 25.67 2.83 -12.36
C GLU A 697 24.30 3.26 -11.82
N ARG A 698 23.33 3.54 -12.71
CA ARG A 698 21.92 3.81 -12.32
C ARG A 698 21.28 2.61 -11.62
N ALA A 699 21.42 1.40 -12.17
CA ALA A 699 20.91 0.18 -11.56
C ALA A 699 21.55 -0.10 -10.18
N THR A 700 22.84 0.21 -10.00
CA THR A 700 23.53 0.14 -8.70
C THR A 700 22.92 1.11 -7.68
N GLY A 701 22.53 2.32 -8.11
CA GLY A 701 21.81 3.29 -7.28
C GLY A 701 20.47 2.75 -6.77
N LEU A 702 19.68 2.11 -7.64
CA LEU A 702 18.42 1.45 -7.27
C LEU A 702 18.65 0.31 -6.26
N THR A 703 19.67 -0.53 -6.46
CA THR A 703 20.00 -1.63 -5.53
C THR A 703 20.39 -1.11 -4.13
N ARG A 704 21.08 0.03 -4.04
CA ARG A 704 21.36 0.69 -2.75
C ARG A 704 20.10 1.25 -2.09
N GLN A 705 19.22 1.90 -2.85
CA GLN A 705 17.93 2.39 -2.33
C GLN A 705 17.04 1.24 -1.82
N LEU A 706 17.03 0.10 -2.51
CA LEU A 706 16.31 -1.11 -2.11
C LEU A 706 16.76 -1.65 -0.74
N LEU A 707 18.03 -1.48 -0.38
CA LEU A 707 18.62 -1.97 0.87
C LEU A 707 18.69 -0.98 2.01
N ALA A 708 18.69 0.33 1.74
CA ALA A 708 18.45 1.34 2.78
C ALA A 708 17.11 1.07 3.52
N PHE A 709 16.14 0.49 2.82
CA PHE A 709 14.85 0.04 3.36
C PHE A 709 14.94 -1.24 4.23
N SER A 710 16.01 -2.04 4.09
CA SER A 710 16.17 -3.36 4.71
C SER A 710 16.63 -3.33 6.18
N ARG A 711 16.96 -2.15 6.73
CA ARG A 711 17.66 -2.00 8.03
C ARG A 711 19.00 -2.77 8.11
N ARG A 712 19.67 -3.01 6.96
CA ARG A 712 20.98 -3.69 6.86
C ARG A 712 22.05 -2.78 6.23
N GLN A 713 22.22 -1.61 6.83
CA GLN A 713 23.37 -0.76 6.54
C GLN A 713 24.02 -0.36 7.87
N ILE A 714 25.25 -0.84 8.11
CA ILE A 714 26.09 -0.35 9.20
C ILE A 714 26.22 1.15 9.03
N LEU A 715 25.77 1.89 10.05
CA LEU A 715 26.09 3.29 10.18
C LEU A 715 27.42 3.42 10.90
N GLN A 716 28.29 4.28 10.38
CA GLN A 716 29.50 4.71 11.07
C GLN A 716 29.29 6.17 11.51
N PRO A 717 28.55 6.43 12.61
CA PRO A 717 28.17 7.76 13.04
C PRO A 717 29.38 8.55 13.57
N ALA A 718 30.06 9.22 12.65
CA ALA A 718 31.22 10.05 12.89
C ALA A 718 30.83 11.45 13.40
N VAL A 719 31.80 12.16 13.98
CA VAL A 719 31.63 13.58 14.33
C VAL A 719 32.01 14.42 13.10
N LEU A 720 31.01 14.96 12.41
CA LEU A 720 31.16 15.62 11.11
C LEU A 720 31.16 17.15 11.23
N ASP A 721 31.88 17.78 10.30
CA ASP A 721 31.69 19.17 9.91
C ASP A 721 30.73 19.20 8.71
N ILE A 722 29.52 19.72 8.93
CA ILE A 722 28.45 19.73 7.92
C ILE A 722 28.79 20.64 6.73
N ASN A 723 29.51 21.74 6.98
CA ASN A 723 29.87 22.71 5.94
C ASN A 723 30.96 22.14 5.02
N ALA A 724 31.94 21.43 5.61
CA ALA A 724 32.99 20.76 4.84
C ALA A 724 32.44 19.67 3.91
N LEU A 725 31.43 18.89 4.36
CA LEU A 725 30.79 17.87 3.52
C LEU A 725 29.95 18.50 2.40
N ILE A 726 29.12 19.51 2.70
CA ILE A 726 28.32 20.19 1.66
C ILE A 726 29.22 20.84 0.60
N GLY A 727 30.30 21.50 1.00
CA GLY A 727 31.29 22.06 0.05
C GLY A 727 31.99 21.01 -0.80
N GLY A 728 32.22 19.81 -0.27
CA GLY A 728 32.72 18.66 -1.05
C GLY A 728 31.69 18.12 -2.06
N MET A 729 30.39 18.23 -1.76
CA MET A 729 29.31 17.76 -2.63
C MET A 729 28.87 18.78 -3.70
N GLU A 730 29.09 20.08 -3.52
CA GLU A 730 28.65 21.13 -4.46
C GLU A 730 28.96 20.79 -5.94
N PRO A 731 30.19 20.37 -6.32
CA PRO A 731 30.50 20.05 -7.73
C PRO A 731 29.78 18.81 -8.27
N MET A 732 29.29 17.93 -7.41
CA MET A 732 28.49 16.76 -7.78
C MET A 732 27.01 17.13 -7.91
N LEU A 733 26.46 17.83 -6.92
CA LEU A 733 25.06 18.29 -6.94
C LEU A 733 24.80 19.20 -8.14
N LYS A 734 25.71 20.14 -8.42
CA LYS A 734 25.65 21.05 -9.58
C LYS A 734 25.78 20.35 -10.95
N ARG A 735 26.14 19.07 -10.99
CA ARG A 735 26.17 18.22 -12.21
C ARG A 735 25.02 17.21 -12.27
N LEU A 736 24.29 17.01 -11.18
CA LEU A 736 23.07 16.19 -11.12
C LEU A 736 21.81 16.99 -11.51
N ILE A 737 21.87 18.31 -11.33
CA ILE A 737 20.76 19.23 -11.60
C ILE A 737 20.87 19.77 -13.03
N ILE A 738 19.71 20.01 -13.67
CA ILE A 738 19.58 20.50 -15.05
C ILE A 738 20.19 21.91 -15.20
N GLU A 739 20.80 22.19 -16.36
CA GLU A 739 21.51 23.45 -16.69
C GLU A 739 20.70 24.75 -16.49
N ASN A 740 19.37 24.66 -16.35
CA ASN A 740 18.45 25.79 -16.19
C ASN A 740 18.11 26.13 -14.72
N VAL A 741 18.81 25.54 -13.73
CA VAL A 741 18.59 25.83 -12.30
C VAL A 741 19.79 26.58 -11.70
N ASP A 742 19.53 27.74 -11.09
CA ASP A 742 20.53 28.45 -10.30
C ASP A 742 20.80 27.68 -8.99
N PHE A 743 22.05 27.28 -8.76
CA PHE A 743 22.45 26.49 -7.59
C PHE A 743 23.32 27.34 -6.65
N MET A 744 22.78 27.65 -5.48
CA MET A 744 23.39 28.54 -4.48
C MET A 744 23.63 27.82 -3.15
N VAL A 745 24.84 27.96 -2.61
CA VAL A 745 25.24 27.40 -1.31
C VAL A 745 25.60 28.55 -0.38
N SER A 746 24.89 28.68 0.74
CA SER A 746 24.96 29.81 1.69
C SER A 746 25.11 29.29 3.12
N LEU A 747 26.34 28.89 3.45
CA LEU A 747 26.67 28.25 4.72
C LEU A 747 27.07 29.30 5.78
N ALA A 748 26.48 29.25 6.97
CA ALA A 748 26.88 30.16 8.04
C ALA A 748 28.32 29.88 8.51
N PRO A 749 29.08 30.92 8.92
CA PRO A 749 30.38 30.72 9.55
C PRO A 749 30.22 30.07 10.93
N HIS A 750 31.11 29.15 11.28
CA HIS A 750 31.18 28.48 12.58
C HIS A 750 29.89 27.73 13.00
N VAL A 751 29.30 26.98 12.07
CA VAL A 751 28.26 25.99 12.38
C VAL A 751 28.83 24.88 13.29
N GLY A 752 28.02 24.40 14.22
CA GLY A 752 28.37 23.31 15.13
C GLY A 752 28.63 21.98 14.42
N ARG A 753 29.30 21.07 15.12
CA ARG A 753 29.45 19.69 14.64
C ARG A 753 28.21 18.87 14.96
N ILE A 754 27.97 17.86 14.15
CA ILE A 754 26.91 16.86 14.32
C ILE A 754 27.53 15.47 14.50
N LYS A 755 26.80 14.52 15.09
CA LYS A 755 27.19 13.10 15.06
C LYS A 755 26.25 12.35 14.12
N MET A 756 26.76 11.95 12.95
CA MET A 756 25.98 11.36 11.87
C MET A 756 26.87 10.51 10.94
N ASP A 757 26.28 9.56 10.23
CA ASP A 757 26.97 8.86 9.14
C ASP A 757 27.08 9.80 7.91
N PRO A 758 28.27 9.97 7.31
CA PRO A 758 28.45 10.91 6.20
C PRO A 758 27.69 10.49 4.94
N THR A 759 27.58 9.20 4.64
CA THR A 759 26.83 8.71 3.47
C THR A 759 25.32 8.85 3.67
N GLN A 760 24.83 8.78 4.92
CA GLN A 760 23.45 9.18 5.21
C GLN A 760 23.19 10.68 4.93
N LEU A 761 24.13 11.57 5.28
CA LEU A 761 24.00 13.01 4.99
C LEU A 761 24.09 13.30 3.48
N GLU A 762 24.99 12.63 2.77
CA GLU A 762 25.06 12.65 1.29
C GLU A 762 23.72 12.23 0.67
N GLN A 763 23.10 11.15 1.19
CA GLN A 763 21.83 10.64 0.71
C GLN A 763 20.66 11.61 0.96
N ILE A 764 20.67 12.35 2.08
CA ILE A 764 19.71 13.45 2.31
C ILE A 764 19.86 14.52 1.22
N LEU A 765 21.08 15.01 1.02
CA LEU A 765 21.35 16.12 0.10
C LEU A 765 21.00 15.74 -1.35
N VAL A 766 21.33 14.52 -1.79
CA VAL A 766 20.95 14.01 -3.12
C VAL A 766 19.43 13.85 -3.25
N ASN A 767 18.74 13.24 -2.28
CA ASN A 767 17.29 13.03 -2.36
C ASN A 767 16.51 14.35 -2.41
N LEU A 768 16.93 15.37 -1.65
CA LEU A 768 16.29 16.69 -1.66
C LEU A 768 16.63 17.46 -2.95
N ALA A 769 17.89 17.44 -3.41
CA ALA A 769 18.28 18.11 -4.65
C ALA A 769 17.61 17.54 -5.91
N VAL A 770 17.43 16.21 -5.99
CA VAL A 770 16.71 15.57 -7.11
C VAL A 770 15.22 15.92 -7.09
N ASN A 771 14.56 15.89 -5.92
CA ASN A 771 13.15 16.29 -5.82
C ASN A 771 12.95 17.77 -6.16
N ALA A 772 13.87 18.65 -5.75
CA ALA A 772 13.88 20.06 -6.13
C ALA A 772 14.05 20.25 -7.65
N ALA A 773 14.96 19.50 -8.28
CA ALA A 773 15.17 19.57 -9.73
C ALA A 773 13.91 19.13 -10.51
N ASP A 774 13.28 18.02 -10.10
CA ASP A 774 12.03 17.53 -10.70
C ASP A 774 10.86 18.53 -10.52
N ALA A 775 10.81 19.23 -9.38
CA ALA A 775 9.83 20.29 -9.11
C ALA A 775 10.10 21.59 -9.93
N MET A 776 11.29 21.73 -10.53
CA MET A 776 11.74 22.89 -11.30
C MET A 776 11.95 22.57 -12.79
N ALA A 777 11.03 21.80 -13.39
CA ALA A 777 11.07 21.40 -14.80
C ALA A 777 11.10 22.54 -15.85
N ARG A 778 10.95 23.80 -15.44
CA ARG A 778 11.09 25.01 -16.28
C ARG A 778 12.32 25.86 -15.94
N GLY A 779 13.23 25.34 -15.11
CA GLY A 779 14.24 26.10 -14.41
C GLY A 779 13.72 26.72 -13.11
N GLY A 780 14.61 27.33 -12.34
CA GLY A 780 14.33 27.89 -11.02
C GLY A 780 15.62 28.10 -10.21
N LYS A 781 15.52 28.14 -8.89
CA LYS A 781 16.66 28.24 -7.98
C LYS A 781 16.60 27.17 -6.89
N LEU A 782 17.71 26.48 -6.65
CA LEU A 782 17.95 25.64 -5.47
C LEU A 782 18.96 26.33 -4.56
N THR A 783 18.60 26.49 -3.29
CA THR A 783 19.47 27.05 -2.25
C THR A 783 19.69 26.02 -1.14
N ILE A 784 20.95 25.87 -0.70
CA ILE A 784 21.32 25.07 0.48
C ILE A 784 21.93 26.00 1.53
N GLU A 785 21.39 25.96 2.76
CA GLU A 785 21.81 26.85 3.86
C GLU A 785 22.09 26.07 5.14
N THR A 786 23.02 26.55 5.97
CA THR A 786 23.28 26.00 7.31
C THR A 786 23.31 27.09 8.37
N ALA A 787 22.81 26.80 9.58
CA ALA A 787 22.80 27.73 10.70
C ALA A 787 22.86 27.00 12.06
N ASN A 788 23.36 27.69 13.10
CA ASN A 788 23.16 27.26 14.49
C ASN A 788 21.78 27.76 14.97
N VAL A 789 20.98 26.89 15.59
CA VAL A 789 19.66 27.22 16.14
C VAL A 789 19.55 26.66 17.55
N THR A 790 19.03 27.46 18.49
CA THR A 790 18.62 26.96 19.82
C THR A 790 17.10 26.79 19.79
N LEU A 791 16.61 25.61 20.17
CA LEU A 791 15.17 25.34 20.29
C LEU A 791 14.80 25.38 21.77
N ASP A 792 13.85 26.27 22.10
CA ASP A 792 13.37 26.52 23.46
C ASP A 792 11.96 25.95 23.70
N GLU A 793 11.45 26.07 24.92
CA GLU A 793 10.10 25.60 25.27
C GLU A 793 9.00 26.42 24.57
N HIS A 794 9.25 27.69 24.22
CA HIS A 794 8.28 28.52 23.48
C HIS A 794 8.07 28.03 22.04
N TYR A 795 9.08 27.43 21.40
CA TYR A 795 8.93 26.83 20.08
C TYR A 795 7.92 25.66 20.01
N GLN A 796 7.54 25.05 21.14
CA GLN A 796 6.48 24.02 21.17
C GLN A 796 5.11 24.54 20.69
N GLN A 797 4.83 25.84 20.81
CA GLN A 797 3.58 26.44 20.32
C GLN A 797 3.41 26.33 18.78
N ARG A 798 4.43 25.88 18.04
CA ARG A 798 4.39 25.63 16.59
C ARG A 798 4.38 24.13 16.21
N ARG A 799 3.84 23.26 17.08
CA ARG A 799 3.71 21.80 16.85
C ARG A 799 5.05 21.08 16.56
N LEU A 800 6.12 21.46 17.26
CA LEU A 800 7.44 20.80 17.18
C LEU A 800 7.61 19.73 18.28
N PRO A 801 7.67 18.42 17.94
CA PRO A 801 7.93 17.33 18.90
C PRO A 801 9.44 17.15 19.13
N VAL A 802 10.12 18.21 19.57
CA VAL A 802 11.59 18.27 19.71
C VAL A 802 11.98 18.59 21.15
N THR A 803 13.00 17.88 21.65
CA THR A 803 13.63 18.17 22.95
C THR A 803 14.35 19.53 22.90
N PRO A 804 14.13 20.45 23.85
CA PRO A 804 14.85 21.72 23.89
C PRO A 804 16.38 21.53 23.94
N GLY A 805 17.13 22.35 23.20
CA GLY A 805 18.58 22.19 23.09
C GLY A 805 19.24 22.95 21.94
N GLU A 806 20.53 22.70 21.74
CA GLU A 806 21.33 23.27 20.65
C GLU A 806 21.31 22.36 19.42
N TYR A 807 20.89 22.92 18.28
CA TYR A 807 20.76 22.21 17.01
C TYR A 807 21.55 22.91 15.89
N VAL A 808 21.98 22.11 14.93
CA VAL A 808 22.44 22.55 13.62
C VAL A 808 21.27 22.42 12.65
N MET A 809 20.85 23.53 12.06
CA MET A 809 19.86 23.55 10.99
C MET A 809 20.56 23.42 9.64
N LEU A 810 20.08 22.49 8.81
CA LEU A 810 20.31 22.41 7.38
C LEU A 810 18.98 22.74 6.67
N ALA A 811 18.99 23.69 5.74
CA ALA A 811 17.84 24.00 4.90
C ALA A 811 18.15 23.72 3.43
N VAL A 812 17.17 23.17 2.71
CA VAL A 812 17.20 22.96 1.26
C VAL A 812 15.92 23.55 0.68
N SER A 813 16.06 24.57 -0.17
CA SER A 813 14.98 25.46 -0.60
C SER A 813 14.92 25.56 -2.12
N ASP A 814 13.83 25.12 -2.72
CA ASP A 814 13.54 25.22 -4.16
C ASP A 814 12.50 26.31 -4.47
N THR A 815 12.50 26.78 -5.73
CA THR A 815 11.45 27.66 -6.29
C THR A 815 10.57 26.91 -7.30
N GLY A 816 10.26 25.64 -7.03
CA GLY A 816 9.51 24.77 -7.92
C GLY A 816 7.99 24.96 -7.86
N VAL A 817 7.26 23.97 -8.36
CA VAL A 817 5.79 23.97 -8.38
C VAL A 817 5.13 24.00 -6.99
N GLY A 818 5.87 23.66 -5.92
CA GLY A 818 5.34 23.56 -4.57
C GLY A 818 4.29 22.44 -4.40
N MET A 819 3.63 22.42 -3.25
CA MET A 819 2.65 21.40 -2.85
C MET A 819 1.49 22.04 -2.09
N ASP A 820 0.32 21.40 -2.13
CA ASP A 820 -0.81 21.76 -1.26
C ASP A 820 -0.71 21.06 0.11
N GLU A 821 -1.56 21.45 1.06
CA GLU A 821 -1.52 20.91 2.43
C GLU A 821 -1.84 19.40 2.47
N ALA A 822 -2.75 18.93 1.60
CA ALA A 822 -3.12 17.52 1.48
C ALA A 822 -1.99 16.64 0.94
N THR A 823 -1.15 17.16 0.05
CA THR A 823 0.09 16.52 -0.39
C THR A 823 1.17 16.62 0.67
N SER A 824 1.36 17.81 1.25
CA SER A 824 2.40 18.12 2.23
C SER A 824 2.31 17.22 3.47
N GLY A 825 1.10 16.97 3.97
CA GLY A 825 0.87 16.06 5.11
C GLY A 825 1.21 14.58 4.84
N ARG A 826 1.47 14.20 3.58
CA ARG A 826 1.67 12.80 3.14
C ARG A 826 3.03 12.51 2.51
N ILE A 827 3.87 13.52 2.27
CA ILE A 827 5.19 13.38 1.61
C ILE A 827 6.17 12.41 2.28
N PHE A 828 5.98 12.11 3.56
CA PHE A 828 6.81 11.17 4.31
C PHE A 828 6.21 9.76 4.42
N GLU A 829 5.00 9.52 3.89
CA GLU A 829 4.45 8.17 3.74
C GLU A 829 5.31 7.36 2.75
N PRO A 830 5.79 6.16 3.11
CA PRO A 830 6.46 5.29 2.16
C PRO A 830 5.58 4.95 0.96
N PHE A 831 6.14 5.09 -0.25
CA PHE A 831 5.50 4.89 -1.54
C PHE A 831 4.50 6.00 -1.97
N PHE A 832 4.38 7.10 -1.22
CA PHE A 832 3.60 8.26 -1.67
C PHE A 832 4.38 9.06 -2.72
N THR A 833 3.73 9.34 -3.86
CA THR A 833 4.31 10.12 -4.96
C THR A 833 3.20 10.84 -5.72
N THR A 834 3.47 12.07 -6.16
CA THR A 834 2.62 12.87 -7.05
C THR A 834 3.04 12.77 -8.53
N LYS A 835 4.12 12.04 -8.82
CA LYS A 835 4.63 11.80 -10.18
C LYS A 835 3.84 10.67 -10.84
N ASP A 836 3.79 10.64 -12.18
CA ASP A 836 3.11 9.58 -12.94
C ASP A 836 3.56 8.17 -12.51
N VAL A 837 2.66 7.18 -12.64
CA VAL A 837 2.95 5.77 -12.33
C VAL A 837 4.21 5.30 -13.09
N GLY A 838 5.26 4.96 -12.36
CA GLY A 838 6.56 4.55 -12.91
C GLY A 838 7.62 5.66 -13.05
N LYS A 839 7.33 6.91 -12.66
CA LYS A 839 8.29 8.04 -12.63
C LYS A 839 8.81 8.40 -11.22
N GLY A 840 8.66 7.51 -10.24
CA GLY A 840 9.32 7.66 -8.94
C GLY A 840 8.80 6.73 -7.84
N THR A 841 9.73 6.19 -7.06
CA THR A 841 9.52 5.24 -5.95
C THR A 841 8.52 5.67 -4.88
N GLY A 842 8.38 6.98 -4.62
CA GLY A 842 7.77 7.50 -3.39
C GLY A 842 8.56 7.14 -2.12
N LEU A 843 9.85 6.79 -2.23
CA LEU A 843 10.70 6.43 -1.09
C LEU A 843 11.66 7.53 -0.65
N GLY A 844 12.08 8.42 -1.56
CA GLY A 844 13.17 9.38 -1.28
C GLY A 844 12.97 10.22 -0.02
N LEU A 845 11.78 10.81 0.16
CA LEU A 845 11.46 11.64 1.33
C LEU A 845 11.21 10.81 2.60
N ALA A 846 10.59 9.64 2.49
CA ALA A 846 10.46 8.70 3.61
C ALA A 846 11.84 8.23 4.13
N THR A 847 12.81 8.01 3.25
CA THR A 847 14.20 7.72 3.60
C THR A 847 14.87 8.90 4.30
N VAL A 848 14.68 10.14 3.82
CA VAL A 848 15.18 11.35 4.49
C VAL A 848 14.62 11.45 5.92
N TYR A 849 13.30 11.28 6.08
CA TYR A 849 12.64 11.31 7.39
C TYR A 849 13.21 10.25 8.35
N GLY A 850 13.36 9.01 7.88
CA GLY A 850 13.94 7.90 8.65
C GLY A 850 15.37 8.18 9.11
N ILE A 851 16.24 8.65 8.21
CA ILE A 851 17.64 9.02 8.51
C ILE A 851 17.70 10.13 9.56
N VAL A 852 16.91 11.19 9.39
CA VAL A 852 16.90 12.34 10.32
C VAL A 852 16.45 11.91 11.71
N LYS A 853 15.37 11.14 11.82
CA LYS A 853 14.88 10.62 13.10
C LYS A 853 15.85 9.63 13.75
N GLN A 854 16.52 8.78 12.96
CA GLN A 854 17.57 7.87 13.45
C GLN A 854 18.80 8.64 14.00
N SER A 855 19.07 9.83 13.45
CA SER A 855 20.14 10.74 13.91
C SER A 855 19.73 11.59 15.13
N GLY A 856 18.56 11.35 15.74
CA GLY A 856 18.03 12.15 16.84
C GLY A 856 17.56 13.56 16.45
N GLY A 857 17.36 13.80 15.15
CA GLY A 857 16.93 15.08 14.60
C GLY A 857 15.44 15.16 14.27
N ASP A 858 15.04 16.30 13.69
CA ASP A 858 13.69 16.51 13.14
C ASP A 858 13.74 17.15 11.75
N ILE A 859 12.69 16.95 10.94
CA ILE A 859 12.54 17.53 9.62
C ILE A 859 11.18 18.21 9.45
N HIS A 860 11.23 19.47 9.07
CA HIS A 860 10.08 20.33 8.79
C HIS A 860 10.02 20.69 7.31
N VAL A 861 8.80 20.88 6.80
CA VAL A 861 8.57 21.23 5.40
C VAL A 861 7.62 22.41 5.32
N TYR A 862 8.01 23.39 4.51
CA TYR A 862 7.22 24.57 4.16
C TYR A 862 7.06 24.55 2.65
N SER A 863 5.83 24.56 2.14
CA SER A 863 5.57 24.52 0.70
C SER A 863 4.33 25.34 0.38
N GLU A 864 4.37 26.08 -0.73
CA GLU A 864 3.23 26.81 -1.27
C GLU A 864 3.16 26.57 -2.78
N VAL A 865 1.98 26.18 -3.28
CA VAL A 865 1.75 25.93 -4.71
C VAL A 865 2.12 27.17 -5.54
N GLY A 866 3.02 26.98 -6.50
CA GLY A 866 3.54 28.04 -7.36
C GLY A 866 4.65 28.91 -6.76
N ARG A 867 5.14 28.61 -5.55
CA ARG A 867 6.32 29.29 -4.95
C ARG A 867 7.50 28.36 -4.66
N GLY A 868 7.27 27.06 -4.46
CA GLY A 868 8.31 26.07 -4.21
C GLY A 868 8.24 25.47 -2.80
N THR A 869 9.28 24.73 -2.43
CA THR A 869 9.37 24.00 -1.15
C THR A 869 10.66 24.32 -0.40
N THR A 870 10.61 24.29 0.92
CA THR A 870 11.76 24.41 1.82
C THR A 870 11.71 23.32 2.87
N PHE A 871 12.69 22.41 2.82
CA PHE A 871 12.93 21.39 3.85
C PHE A 871 13.92 21.96 4.86
N LYS A 872 13.59 21.93 6.16
CA LYS A 872 14.48 22.32 7.27
C LYS A 872 14.71 21.13 8.19
N ILE A 873 15.97 20.71 8.30
CA ILE A 873 16.42 19.57 9.10
C ILE A 873 17.19 20.12 10.29
N TYR A 874 16.82 19.68 11.50
CA TYR A 874 17.47 20.05 12.75
C TYR A 874 18.22 18.82 13.30
N LEU A 875 19.54 18.90 13.40
CA LEU A 875 20.41 17.82 13.90
C LEU A 875 21.06 18.22 15.23
N PRO A 876 21.12 17.36 16.26
CA PRO A 876 21.70 17.72 17.56
C PRO A 876 23.17 18.14 17.46
N ARG A 877 23.52 19.27 18.11
CA ARG A 877 24.90 19.77 18.14
C ARG A 877 25.75 18.94 19.11
N VAL A 878 26.97 18.58 18.69
CA VAL A 878 27.96 17.89 19.55
C VAL A 878 29.22 18.73 19.73
N THR A 879 29.77 18.70 20.94
CA THR A 879 30.99 19.45 21.35
C THR A 879 32.29 18.65 21.15
N ALA A 880 32.20 17.45 20.58
CA ALA A 880 33.34 16.54 20.43
C ALA A 880 34.38 17.03 19.40
N ALA A 881 35.62 16.58 19.60
CA ALA A 881 36.63 16.62 18.54
C ALA A 881 36.20 15.73 17.36
N ALA A 882 36.47 16.17 16.13
CA ALA A 882 36.24 15.34 14.96
C ALA A 882 37.18 14.13 14.96
N SER A 883 36.66 12.93 14.69
CA SER A 883 37.46 11.71 14.55
C SER A 883 38.38 11.84 13.33
N GLY A 884 39.65 12.17 13.57
CA GLY A 884 40.56 12.65 12.53
C GLY A 884 41.07 11.56 11.60
N ALA A 885 40.52 11.49 10.38
CA ALA A 885 41.14 10.82 9.25
C ALA A 885 40.74 11.48 7.92
N SER A 886 41.25 12.69 7.66
CA SER A 886 41.04 13.41 6.39
C SER A 886 41.80 12.76 5.23
N HIS A 887 41.36 11.57 4.81
CA HIS A 887 41.81 10.93 3.58
C HIS A 887 41.24 11.67 2.37
N GLN A 888 41.84 12.82 2.03
CA GLN A 888 41.82 13.27 0.64
C GLN A 888 42.43 12.14 -0.21
N PRO A 889 41.73 11.64 -1.24
CA PRO A 889 42.30 10.63 -2.12
C PRO A 889 43.45 11.28 -2.90
N ARG A 890 44.69 11.04 -2.45
CA ARG A 890 45.86 11.19 -3.30
C ARG A 890 45.60 10.41 -4.58
N VAL A 891 45.93 11.00 -5.72
CA VAL A 891 45.92 10.34 -7.01
C VAL A 891 47.35 9.90 -7.31
N PRO A 892 47.69 8.61 -7.22
CA PRO A 892 48.84 8.07 -7.92
C PRO A 892 48.43 7.90 -9.39
N ASP A 893 49.19 8.49 -10.31
CA ASP A 893 48.96 8.36 -11.76
C ASP A 893 49.52 7.06 -12.35
N GLU A 894 50.24 6.26 -11.57
CA GLU A 894 50.69 4.92 -11.95
C GLU A 894 49.99 3.83 -11.12
N ILE A 895 49.47 2.82 -11.81
CA ILE A 895 48.90 1.64 -11.16
C ILE A 895 50.06 0.79 -10.62
N ALA A 896 50.25 0.82 -9.30
CA ALA A 896 51.30 0.06 -8.62
C ALA A 896 51.21 -1.43 -8.99
N ARG A 897 52.29 -1.96 -9.59
CA ARG A 897 52.35 -3.35 -10.03
C ARG A 897 52.80 -4.24 -8.88
N GLY A 898 52.03 -5.29 -8.61
CA GLY A 898 52.39 -6.33 -7.66
C GLY A 898 53.17 -7.48 -8.30
N SER A 899 53.62 -8.40 -7.45
CA SER A 899 54.14 -9.73 -7.84
C SER A 899 53.75 -10.85 -6.84
N GLU A 900 53.01 -10.47 -5.79
CA GLU A 900 52.49 -11.30 -4.71
C GLU A 900 51.46 -12.32 -5.20
N THR A 901 51.23 -13.35 -4.38
CA THR A 901 50.30 -14.45 -4.62
C THR A 901 49.00 -14.24 -3.83
N ILE A 902 47.90 -14.11 -4.56
CA ILE A 902 46.56 -13.89 -4.03
C ILE A 902 45.72 -15.16 -4.23
N LEU A 903 45.21 -15.73 -3.14
CA LEU A 903 44.20 -16.80 -3.19
C LEU A 903 42.81 -16.15 -3.28
N LEU A 904 42.15 -16.32 -4.41
CA LEU A 904 40.83 -15.79 -4.71
C LEU A 904 39.75 -16.85 -4.50
N VAL A 905 38.81 -16.58 -3.60
CA VAL A 905 37.70 -17.48 -3.25
C VAL A 905 36.37 -16.74 -3.43
N GLU A 906 35.60 -17.16 -4.43
CA GLU A 906 34.40 -16.46 -4.90
C GLU A 906 33.53 -17.51 -5.62
N ASP A 907 32.25 -17.64 -5.28
CA ASP A 907 31.40 -18.68 -5.89
C ASP A 907 30.85 -18.27 -7.27
N ASP A 908 30.64 -16.96 -7.52
CA ASP A 908 30.23 -16.44 -8.83
C ASP A 908 31.34 -16.53 -9.91
N ASP A 909 31.06 -17.32 -10.95
CA ASP A 909 31.94 -17.61 -12.08
C ASP A 909 32.27 -16.40 -12.99
N SER A 910 31.46 -15.35 -12.94
CA SER A 910 31.69 -14.08 -13.65
C SER A 910 32.56 -13.14 -12.80
N VAL A 911 32.25 -13.01 -11.51
CA VAL A 911 33.01 -12.15 -10.58
C VAL A 911 34.41 -12.73 -10.35
N ARG A 912 34.56 -14.04 -10.11
CA ARG A 912 35.88 -14.69 -9.90
C ARG A 912 36.82 -14.45 -11.08
N ARG A 913 36.30 -14.68 -12.29
CA ARG A 913 36.98 -14.48 -13.57
C ARG A 913 37.33 -13.01 -13.83
N LEU A 914 36.44 -12.09 -13.46
CA LEU A 914 36.66 -10.64 -13.55
C LEU A 914 37.77 -10.17 -12.59
N VAL A 915 37.70 -10.57 -11.31
CA VAL A 915 38.68 -10.22 -10.28
C VAL A 915 40.07 -10.76 -10.66
N ARG A 916 40.16 -12.01 -11.14
CA ARG A 916 41.43 -12.54 -11.68
C ARG A 916 42.00 -11.68 -12.80
N LEU A 917 41.19 -11.35 -13.81
CA LEU A 917 41.62 -10.53 -14.95
C LEU A 917 42.08 -9.10 -14.55
N MET A 918 41.54 -8.54 -13.46
CA MET A 918 42.01 -7.26 -12.91
C MET A 918 43.37 -7.40 -12.21
N LEU A 919 43.56 -8.46 -11.42
CA LEU A 919 44.78 -8.70 -10.63
C LEU A 919 45.96 -9.17 -11.50
N GLU A 920 45.74 -10.09 -12.44
CA GLU A 920 46.75 -10.51 -13.41
C GLU A 920 47.25 -9.33 -14.26
N ARG A 921 46.34 -8.46 -14.72
CA ARG A 921 46.67 -7.24 -15.50
C ARG A 921 47.50 -6.23 -14.70
N THR A 922 47.59 -6.38 -13.37
CA THR A 922 48.43 -5.57 -12.47
C THR A 922 49.65 -6.33 -11.89
N GLY A 923 49.92 -7.55 -12.36
CA GLY A 923 51.15 -8.31 -12.08
C GLY A 923 51.06 -9.34 -10.96
N TYR A 924 49.96 -9.36 -10.20
CA TYR A 924 49.73 -10.36 -9.15
C TYR A 924 49.53 -11.76 -9.74
N ARG A 925 49.93 -12.79 -8.98
CA ARG A 925 49.59 -14.18 -9.28
C ARG A 925 48.30 -14.54 -8.56
N VAL A 926 47.31 -15.06 -9.29
CA VAL A 926 46.01 -15.44 -8.72
C VAL A 926 45.87 -16.95 -8.71
N VAL A 927 45.44 -17.51 -7.58
CA VAL A 927 44.97 -18.89 -7.45
C VAL A 927 43.46 -18.84 -7.28
N GLU A 928 42.69 -19.42 -8.21
CA GLU A 928 41.23 -19.43 -8.17
C GLU A 928 40.70 -20.65 -7.40
N ALA A 929 39.74 -20.43 -6.50
CA ALA A 929 38.91 -21.48 -5.90
C ALA A 929 37.43 -21.08 -5.97
N GLY A 930 36.56 -22.03 -6.34
CA GLY A 930 35.11 -21.81 -6.36
C GLY A 930 34.41 -22.04 -5.02
N ASN A 931 35.13 -22.58 -4.01
CA ASN A 931 34.57 -22.86 -2.68
C ASN A 931 35.68 -22.99 -1.60
N PRO A 932 35.34 -22.87 -0.30
CA PRO A 932 36.31 -22.94 0.80
C PRO A 932 37.09 -24.25 0.95
N LYS A 933 36.50 -25.40 0.56
CA LYS A 933 37.20 -26.71 0.64
C LYS A 933 38.30 -26.79 -0.42
N GLU A 934 37.99 -26.33 -1.63
CA GLU A 934 38.95 -26.19 -2.72
C GLU A 934 40.04 -25.17 -2.39
N ALA A 935 39.70 -24.04 -1.76
CA ALA A 935 40.66 -23.04 -1.33
C ALA A 935 41.72 -23.62 -0.35
N LEU A 936 41.29 -24.37 0.67
CA LEU A 936 42.21 -25.04 1.61
C LEU A 936 43.05 -26.12 0.93
N ARG A 937 42.46 -26.88 0.00
CA ARG A 937 43.17 -27.91 -0.77
C ARG A 937 44.26 -27.27 -1.65
N LEU A 938 43.91 -26.23 -2.41
CA LEU A 938 44.84 -25.53 -3.29
C LEU A 938 45.94 -24.80 -2.50
N ALA A 939 45.63 -24.20 -1.35
CA ALA A 939 46.65 -23.59 -0.48
C ALA A 939 47.74 -24.60 -0.07
N ASN A 940 47.33 -25.81 0.33
CA ASN A 940 48.25 -26.89 0.70
C ASN A 940 48.96 -27.52 -0.53
N GLU A 941 48.31 -27.63 -1.69
CA GLU A 941 48.89 -28.20 -2.91
C GLU A 941 49.86 -27.23 -3.65
N PHE A 942 49.70 -25.91 -3.51
CA PHE A 942 50.42 -24.90 -4.32
C PHE A 942 51.91 -24.75 -3.99
N GLY A 943 52.37 -25.21 -2.82
CA GLY A 943 53.79 -25.31 -2.47
C GLY A 943 54.54 -23.97 -2.38
N ARG A 944 53.83 -22.85 -2.24
CA ARG A 944 54.37 -21.48 -2.11
C ARG A 944 53.56 -20.68 -1.09
N PRO A 945 54.16 -19.67 -0.43
CA PRO A 945 53.41 -18.77 0.43
C PRO A 945 52.33 -18.04 -0.37
N ILE A 946 51.16 -17.91 0.26
CA ILE A 946 50.09 -16.98 -0.14
C ILE A 946 50.29 -15.71 0.67
N ASP A 947 50.17 -14.55 0.03
CA ASP A 947 50.37 -13.25 0.66
C ASP A 947 49.03 -12.63 1.11
N LEU A 948 47.96 -12.90 0.36
CA LEU A 948 46.60 -12.41 0.61
C LEU A 948 45.54 -13.46 0.27
N LEU A 949 44.60 -13.69 1.20
CA LEU A 949 43.30 -14.29 0.94
C LEU A 949 42.30 -13.19 0.54
N LEU A 950 41.75 -13.28 -0.67
CA LEU A 950 40.66 -12.45 -1.17
C LEU A 950 39.41 -13.34 -1.28
N SER A 951 38.50 -13.22 -0.31
CA SER A 951 37.36 -14.14 -0.14
C SER A 951 36.06 -13.37 -0.11
N ASP A 952 34.97 -13.89 -0.69
CA ASP A 952 33.64 -13.44 -0.27
C ASP A 952 33.40 -13.79 1.21
N VAL A 953 32.49 -13.05 1.85
CA VAL A 953 31.94 -13.33 3.17
C VAL A 953 30.91 -14.45 3.10
N ILE A 954 30.01 -14.38 2.12
CA ILE A 954 28.89 -15.30 1.94
C ILE A 954 29.27 -16.30 0.86
N MET A 955 29.41 -17.57 1.26
CA MET A 955 29.64 -18.67 0.33
C MET A 955 28.82 -19.90 0.75
N PRO A 956 28.46 -20.78 -0.20
CA PRO A 956 27.97 -22.12 0.12
C PRO A 956 28.95 -22.91 1.00
N GLU A 957 28.39 -23.81 1.81
CA GLU A 957 29.08 -24.80 2.66
C GLU A 957 29.90 -24.25 3.85
N SER A 958 30.48 -23.06 3.81
CA SER A 958 31.00 -22.35 4.99
C SER A 958 31.25 -20.85 4.73
N GLU A 959 30.98 -20.00 5.71
CA GLU A 959 31.25 -18.55 5.63
C GLU A 959 32.76 -18.23 5.64
N GLY A 960 33.13 -17.02 5.18
CA GLY A 960 34.52 -16.58 5.02
C GLY A 960 35.40 -16.60 6.30
N PRO A 961 34.92 -16.15 7.49
CA PRO A 961 35.76 -16.12 8.69
C PRO A 961 36.23 -17.49 9.19
N PRO A 962 35.39 -18.56 9.19
CA PRO A 962 35.86 -19.95 9.37
C PRO A 962 36.97 -20.41 8.42
N LEU A 963 36.99 -19.95 7.15
CA LEU A 963 38.05 -20.26 6.19
C LEU A 963 39.37 -19.59 6.59
N PHE A 964 39.35 -18.27 6.83
CA PHE A 964 40.53 -17.52 7.27
C PHE A 964 41.14 -18.07 8.57
N ASN A 965 40.29 -18.38 9.57
CA ASN A 965 40.73 -18.92 10.87
C ASN A 965 41.38 -20.33 10.78
N ARG A 966 41.17 -21.06 9.68
CA ARG A 966 41.94 -22.28 9.37
C ARG A 966 43.21 -21.95 8.62
N LEU A 967 43.10 -21.14 7.57
CA LEU A 967 44.19 -20.82 6.66
C LEU A 967 45.34 -20.06 7.34
N VAL A 968 45.05 -19.26 8.38
CA VAL A 968 46.07 -18.62 9.25
C VAL A 968 46.81 -19.61 10.16
N ARG A 969 46.18 -20.73 10.57
CA ARG A 969 46.86 -21.77 11.37
C ARG A 969 47.90 -22.52 10.54
N GLU A 970 47.64 -22.67 9.24
CA GLU A 970 48.51 -23.34 8.28
C GLU A 970 49.52 -22.36 7.65
N HIS A 971 49.14 -21.08 7.50
CA HIS A 971 49.97 -20.01 6.92
C HIS A 971 49.87 -18.69 7.73
N PRO A 972 50.64 -18.54 8.83
CA PRO A 972 50.52 -17.39 9.75
C PRO A 972 50.82 -15.98 9.19
N ALA A 973 51.34 -15.89 7.96
CA ALA A 973 51.64 -14.64 7.28
C ALA A 973 50.53 -14.14 6.33
N VAL A 974 49.48 -14.95 6.10
CA VAL A 974 48.41 -14.60 5.16
C VAL A 974 47.55 -13.45 5.70
N ARG A 975 47.45 -12.39 4.91
CA ARG A 975 46.51 -11.27 5.13
C ARG A 975 45.12 -11.65 4.59
N VAL A 976 44.08 -10.93 4.99
CA VAL A 976 42.73 -11.12 4.42
C VAL A 976 42.10 -9.80 3.99
N LEU A 977 41.42 -9.85 2.84
CA LEU A 977 40.50 -8.84 2.36
C LEU A 977 39.18 -9.53 2.03
N TYR A 978 38.11 -9.15 2.73
CA TYR A 978 36.78 -9.70 2.46
C TYR A 978 36.06 -8.90 1.37
N MET A 979 35.52 -9.60 0.38
CA MET A 979 34.54 -9.06 -0.57
C MET A 979 33.14 -9.29 -0.01
N SER A 980 32.23 -8.33 -0.18
CA SER A 980 30.82 -8.53 0.17
C SER A 980 29.94 -7.50 -0.52
N GLY A 981 28.66 -7.79 -0.72
CA GLY A 981 27.67 -6.77 -1.08
C GLY A 981 27.58 -5.65 -0.04
N TYR A 982 27.54 -6.01 1.26
CA TYR A 982 27.26 -5.07 2.36
C TYR A 982 27.98 -5.45 3.65
N ALA A 983 28.59 -4.46 4.30
CA ALA A 983 29.42 -4.66 5.50
C ALA A 983 28.67 -5.29 6.70
N ASP A 984 27.34 -5.13 6.76
CA ASP A 984 26.50 -5.67 7.84
C ASP A 984 26.51 -7.20 7.90
N GLU A 985 26.49 -7.87 6.75
CA GLU A 985 26.34 -9.33 6.68
C GLU A 985 27.60 -10.06 7.18
N ALA A 986 28.74 -9.37 7.16
CA ALA A 986 30.02 -9.85 7.66
C ALA A 986 30.15 -9.77 9.20
N ILE A 987 29.43 -8.85 9.84
CA ILE A 987 29.54 -8.59 11.29
C ILE A 987 28.36 -9.22 12.05
N VAL A 988 27.13 -8.94 11.63
CA VAL A 988 25.90 -9.21 12.41
C VAL A 988 25.64 -10.70 12.65
N ARG A 989 26.02 -11.59 11.72
CA ARG A 989 25.75 -13.02 11.86
C ARG A 989 26.73 -13.79 12.74
N HIS A 990 27.94 -13.27 12.92
CA HIS A 990 29.04 -14.07 13.46
C HIS A 990 29.78 -13.47 14.66
N GLY A 991 29.78 -12.14 14.86
CA GLY A 991 30.47 -11.51 16.01
C GLY A 991 31.98 -11.79 16.08
N VAL A 992 32.59 -12.25 14.98
CA VAL A 992 33.99 -12.72 14.88
C VAL A 992 34.88 -11.74 14.10
N LEU A 993 34.31 -10.78 13.37
CA LEU A 993 35.10 -9.71 12.76
C LEU A 993 35.47 -8.67 13.80
N VAL A 994 36.76 -8.58 14.10
CA VAL A 994 37.34 -7.53 14.93
C VAL A 994 37.21 -6.17 14.23
N GLU A 995 36.89 -5.14 15.01
CA GLU A 995 36.81 -3.75 14.56
C GLU A 995 38.09 -3.35 13.81
N GLY A 996 37.95 -2.95 12.55
CA GLY A 996 39.08 -2.62 11.65
C GLY A 996 39.48 -3.71 10.64
N THR A 997 38.79 -4.85 10.57
CA THR A 997 39.06 -5.88 9.55
C THR A 997 38.87 -5.34 8.11
N PRO A 998 39.81 -5.54 7.16
CA PRO A 998 39.68 -5.02 5.80
C PRO A 998 38.56 -5.66 4.97
N PHE A 999 37.74 -4.82 4.34
CA PHE A 999 36.70 -5.23 3.38
C PHE A 999 36.72 -4.40 2.09
N LEU A 1000 36.09 -4.94 1.05
CA LEU A 1000 35.84 -4.33 -0.27
C LEU A 1000 34.37 -4.56 -0.65
N GLN A 1001 33.64 -3.48 -0.94
CA GLN A 1001 32.21 -3.55 -1.24
C GLN A 1001 31.94 -3.82 -2.73
N LYS A 1002 31.10 -4.80 -3.03
CA LYS A 1002 30.52 -5.05 -4.37
C LYS A 1002 29.34 -4.11 -4.63
N PRO A 1003 29.17 -3.53 -5.84
CA PRO A 1003 30.10 -3.56 -6.97
C PRO A 1003 31.28 -2.61 -6.79
N PHE A 1004 32.47 -3.07 -7.19
CA PHE A 1004 33.73 -2.31 -7.17
C PHE A 1004 34.30 -2.12 -8.59
N THR A 1005 35.12 -1.07 -8.76
CA THR A 1005 35.90 -0.82 -9.99
C THR A 1005 37.27 -1.51 -9.92
N PRO A 1006 37.98 -1.73 -11.05
CA PRO A 1006 39.35 -2.26 -11.04
C PRO A 1006 40.31 -1.42 -10.20
N ARG A 1007 40.10 -0.09 -10.15
CA ARG A 1007 40.93 0.82 -9.35
C ARG A 1007 40.65 0.67 -7.85
N ALA A 1008 39.40 0.49 -7.45
CA ALA A 1008 39.03 0.26 -6.05
C ALA A 1008 39.61 -1.08 -5.54
N LEU A 1009 39.48 -2.15 -6.33
CA LEU A 1009 40.07 -3.46 -6.01
C LEU A 1009 41.59 -3.37 -5.86
N THR A 1010 42.30 -2.86 -6.87
CA THR A 1010 43.77 -2.86 -6.90
C THR A 1010 44.38 -1.93 -5.85
N GLN A 1011 43.77 -0.78 -5.56
CA GLN A 1011 44.14 0.06 -4.41
C GLN A 1011 43.93 -0.69 -3.10
N LYS A 1012 42.75 -1.28 -2.87
CA LYS A 1012 42.45 -1.94 -1.59
C LYS A 1012 43.31 -3.17 -1.32
N VAL A 1013 43.65 -3.93 -2.36
CA VAL A 1013 44.63 -5.03 -2.30
C VAL A 1013 46.02 -4.52 -1.90
N ARG A 1014 46.47 -3.41 -2.50
CA ARG A 1014 47.76 -2.78 -2.16
C ARG A 1014 47.77 -2.25 -0.72
N ASP A 1015 46.73 -1.54 -0.29
CA ASP A 1015 46.56 -1.05 1.08
C ASP A 1015 46.69 -2.19 2.12
N VAL A 1016 46.07 -3.35 1.83
CA VAL A 1016 46.09 -4.52 2.72
C VAL A 1016 47.42 -5.26 2.67
N LEU A 1017 48.14 -5.25 1.54
CA LEU A 1017 49.48 -5.83 1.41
C LEU A 1017 50.59 -4.97 2.05
N ASP A 1018 50.44 -3.64 2.04
CA ASP A 1018 51.43 -2.69 2.60
C ASP A 1018 51.22 -2.39 4.09
N ALA A 1019 50.07 -2.75 4.67
CA ALA A 1019 49.83 -2.64 6.10
C ALA A 1019 50.86 -3.46 6.93
N PRO A 1020 51.08 -3.14 8.23
CA PRO A 1020 51.76 -4.04 9.14
C PRO A 1020 51.04 -5.39 9.22
N VAL A 1021 51.78 -6.50 9.29
CA VAL A 1021 51.19 -7.83 9.54
C VAL A 1021 50.54 -7.80 10.93
N PRO A 1022 49.25 -8.16 11.08
CA PRO A 1022 48.55 -8.03 12.36
C PRO A 1022 49.14 -8.98 13.40
N THR A 1023 49.77 -8.43 14.44
CA THR A 1023 50.27 -9.19 15.58
C THR A 1023 49.09 -9.84 16.31
N THR A 1024 49.17 -11.14 16.53
CA THR A 1024 48.08 -11.96 17.07
C THR A 1024 47.53 -11.43 18.39
N VAL A 1025 46.23 -11.14 18.44
CA VAL A 1025 45.50 -11.02 19.71
C VAL A 1025 45.46 -12.39 20.36
N SER A 1026 45.90 -12.48 21.62
CA SER A 1026 45.86 -13.72 22.39
C SER A 1026 44.43 -14.15 22.68
N SER A 1027 44.16 -15.45 22.66
CA SER A 1027 42.85 -16.02 22.99
C SER A 1027 42.49 -15.80 24.47
N GLN A 1028 41.32 -15.21 24.70
CA GLN A 1028 40.47 -15.39 25.89
C GLN A 1028 39.03 -15.62 25.43
#